data_AF-A0A0F9IY16-F1
#
_entry.id   AF-A0A0F9IY16-F1
#
_cell.length_a   1.000
_cell.length_b   1.000
_cell.length_c   1.000
_cell.angle_alpha   90.00
_cell.angle_beta   90.00
_cell.angle_gamma   90.00
#
_symmetry.space_group_name_H-M   'P 1'
#
loop_
_entity.id
_entity.type
_entity.pdbx_description
1 polymer ?
#
loop_
_entity_poly.entity_id
_entity_poly.type
_entity_poly.pdbx_seq_one_letter_code
_entity_poly.pdbx_strand_id
1 'polypeptide(L)'
;MVENVTNTDKEIADRLGELLEYVHHVGRLNEKPVFTVDEYGQLCLWEHQLKGKIGIQHNVTDKDGVAIWLRIERLKRINPPPIPEEVSEWITVGQDPEMSPQVKDKLIKTLSENETIQLIEKGIVKEEDVHDPLNLTQPDIKLKDVIFRLENIPEVKEKIDAYLNEQWFPWSEEEKPRRTTINIYDSLFSLQQNIEAHGEEQPIELIWGIGVGRWLCEGHKVDYPLFEQSVEIEIDEKDGSLLMRPRNVEPSLAISAYFALENPGVDILLRFSKKHFAELSEDVEFSPYIHESFEPVLRQASTQLSESGIYWPDINPNKENREPPEVKDILHITDSWLIFARPRGTTSFIQDIERFQSKLEEEPAPSEIPVPVKRLVTEQSDKKPIDASGVFPTGNEPTFSGSTHKTKPEFYFPKPFNEAQIQIIEQLEQNDGVVVQGPPGTGKTHTIANIICHYLATGRSVLVTSKKEPALTVLQEHIPEQLRELTISLLTNERQGLKQLEAAVQLLAGLVSQTNPRDLKQEAESYEQRVKQIERDIQRIDTEIREWGLKQLKPIEKALSGSDISMTAMELAEQVINEKSNHDWLPDKLGTSPDFNPQFADSDIAEIREARRALGKDIAYVEKQIPASQNMPDSAQIVAIHDDLVTSSKLAENAQDQNIAPLAVSVPKSVERANELPEPLKVMLALLKKMDSADWLRNIFNAWLDNPDGPETIQLFEELLLSLDDLVKRRQFFVKTLIE
;
A
#
# COMPACT_ATOMS: atom_id res chain seq x y z
N MET A 1 -24.47 -10.65 54.88
CA MET A 1 -24.04 -10.31 53.51
C MET A 1 -22.53 -10.07 53.42
N VAL A 2 -21.89 -9.41 54.40
CA VAL A 2 -20.42 -9.23 54.42
C VAL A 2 -19.66 -10.55 54.65
N GLU A 3 -20.17 -11.45 55.52
CA GLU A 3 -19.54 -12.77 55.79
C GLU A 3 -19.59 -13.78 54.62
N ASN A 4 -20.54 -13.63 53.68
CA ASN A 4 -20.61 -14.54 52.53
C ASN A 4 -19.66 -14.14 51.40
N VAL A 5 -19.32 -12.85 51.28
CA VAL A 5 -18.38 -12.35 50.25
C VAL A 5 -16.96 -12.79 50.60
N THR A 6 -16.57 -12.67 51.88
CA THR A 6 -15.22 -13.05 52.35
C THR A 6 -14.91 -14.54 52.23
N ASN A 7 -15.92 -15.42 52.33
CA ASN A 7 -15.72 -16.87 52.23
C ASN A 7 -15.55 -17.33 50.77
N THR A 8 -16.31 -16.73 49.84
CA THR A 8 -16.23 -17.04 48.39
C THR A 8 -14.88 -16.62 47.80
N ASP A 9 -14.39 -15.48 48.28
CA ASP A 9 -13.14 -14.87 47.84
C ASP A 9 -11.89 -15.66 48.30
N LYS A 10 -11.96 -16.31 49.47
CA LYS A 10 -10.91 -17.22 49.95
C LYS A 10 -10.89 -18.53 49.16
N GLU A 11 -12.06 -19.09 48.86
CA GLU A 11 -12.18 -20.29 48.02
C GLU A 11 -11.63 -20.07 46.60
N ILE A 12 -11.79 -18.86 46.05
CA ILE A 12 -11.21 -18.47 44.75
C ILE A 12 -9.68 -18.44 44.81
N ALA A 13 -9.10 -17.89 45.89
CA ALA A 13 -7.65 -17.87 46.06
C ALA A 13 -7.06 -19.28 46.22
N ASP A 14 -7.73 -20.14 46.99
CA ASP A 14 -7.32 -21.54 47.17
C ASP A 14 -7.36 -22.31 45.84
N ARG A 15 -8.45 -22.20 45.06
CA ARG A 15 -8.57 -22.81 43.72
C ARG A 15 -7.52 -22.29 42.73
N LEU A 16 -7.17 -21.01 42.81
CA LEU A 16 -6.10 -20.42 42.00
C LEU A 16 -4.73 -21.00 42.41
N GLY A 17 -4.48 -21.16 43.70
CA GLY A 17 -3.29 -21.83 44.22
C GLY A 17 -3.17 -23.27 43.69
N GLU A 18 -4.23 -24.05 43.78
CA GLU A 18 -4.28 -25.43 43.25
C GLU A 18 -4.02 -25.48 41.73
N LEU A 19 -4.59 -24.55 40.96
CA LEU A 19 -4.36 -24.47 39.51
C LEU A 19 -2.89 -24.18 39.20
N LEU A 20 -2.28 -23.22 39.90
CA LEU A 20 -0.87 -22.88 39.73
C LEU A 20 0.05 -24.04 40.12
N GLU A 21 -0.28 -24.74 41.21
CA GLU A 21 0.45 -25.92 41.64
C GLU A 21 0.35 -27.04 40.61
N TYR A 22 -0.83 -27.29 40.04
CA TYR A 22 -1.00 -28.25 38.95
C TYR A 22 -0.14 -27.88 37.73
N VAL A 23 -0.18 -26.61 37.31
CA VAL A 23 0.60 -26.11 36.17
C VAL A 23 2.11 -26.22 36.42
N HIS A 24 2.55 -25.93 37.65
CA HIS A 24 3.92 -26.09 38.09
C HIS A 24 4.40 -27.55 38.02
N HIS A 25 3.60 -28.49 38.52
CA HIS A 25 3.88 -29.93 38.42
C HIS A 25 3.95 -30.42 36.98
N VAL A 26 3.02 -29.99 36.12
CA VAL A 26 3.05 -30.32 34.68
C VAL A 26 4.30 -29.75 34.01
N GLY A 27 4.72 -28.53 34.38
CA GLY A 27 5.95 -27.91 33.91
C GLY A 27 7.19 -28.73 34.28
N ARG A 28 7.29 -29.16 35.55
CA ARG A 28 8.40 -29.98 36.06
C ARG A 28 8.43 -31.38 35.45
N LEU A 29 7.28 -32.02 35.24
CA LEU A 29 7.21 -33.36 34.61
C LEU A 29 7.69 -33.36 33.16
N ASN A 30 7.56 -32.24 32.46
CA ASN A 30 8.06 -32.08 31.10
C ASN A 30 9.57 -31.77 31.04
N GLU A 31 10.20 -31.44 32.17
CA GLU A 31 11.62 -31.14 32.23
C GLU A 31 12.41 -32.46 32.27
N LYS A 32 13.10 -32.77 31.18
CA LYS A 32 14.01 -33.91 31.14
C LYS A 32 15.34 -33.48 31.77
N PRO A 33 15.87 -34.22 32.76
CA PRO A 33 17.19 -33.93 33.30
C PRO A 33 18.23 -34.13 32.20
N VAL A 34 19.05 -33.11 31.99
CA VAL A 34 20.18 -33.13 31.06
C VAL A 34 21.44 -33.35 31.88
N PHE A 35 22.20 -34.39 31.54
CA PHE A 35 23.41 -34.77 32.29
C PHE A 35 24.67 -34.21 31.64
N THR A 36 24.66 -33.99 30.33
CA THR A 36 25.78 -33.41 29.59
C THR A 36 25.35 -32.26 28.69
N VAL A 37 26.16 -31.20 28.61
CA VAL A 37 25.89 -30.07 27.71
C VAL A 37 25.83 -30.51 26.24
N ASP A 38 26.58 -31.55 25.88
CA ASP A 38 26.62 -32.10 24.52
C ASP A 38 25.27 -32.68 24.06
N GLU A 39 24.38 -33.07 24.97
CA GLU A 39 23.03 -33.58 24.66
C GLU A 39 22.16 -32.57 23.91
N TYR A 40 22.44 -31.26 24.05
CA TYR A 40 21.69 -30.23 23.34
C TYR A 40 21.97 -30.25 21.83
N GLY A 41 23.11 -30.79 21.38
CA GLY A 41 23.49 -30.81 19.96
C GLY A 41 23.68 -29.42 19.34
N GLN A 42 23.95 -28.42 20.17
CA GLN A 42 24.09 -27.01 19.81
C GLN A 42 25.54 -26.53 20.07
N LEU A 43 25.80 -25.24 19.85
CA LEU A 43 27.10 -24.63 20.13
C LEU A 43 27.52 -24.86 21.60
N CYS A 44 28.77 -25.30 21.79
CA CYS A 44 29.43 -25.41 23.09
C CYS A 44 30.89 -24.95 22.94
N LEU A 45 31.29 -23.93 23.68
CA LEU A 45 32.62 -23.32 23.66
C LEU A 45 33.19 -23.27 25.07
N TRP A 46 34.35 -23.86 25.27
CA TRP A 46 35.01 -23.90 26.58
C TRP A 46 35.96 -22.72 26.78
N GLU A 47 36.19 -22.34 28.03
CA GLU A 47 37.15 -21.27 28.39
C GLU A 47 38.52 -21.44 27.71
N HIS A 48 39.10 -22.65 27.73
CA HIS A 48 40.42 -22.92 27.15
C HIS A 48 40.48 -22.73 25.62
N GLN A 49 39.34 -22.78 24.93
CA GLN A 49 39.26 -22.56 23.49
C GLN A 49 39.29 -21.06 23.13
N LEU A 50 38.91 -20.20 24.08
CA LEU A 50 38.76 -18.76 23.90
C LEU A 50 39.94 -17.98 24.51
N LYS A 51 40.42 -18.41 25.68
CA LYS A 51 41.45 -17.72 26.44
C LYS A 51 42.77 -17.69 25.66
N GLY A 52 43.35 -16.49 25.52
CA GLY A 52 44.64 -16.29 24.83
C GLY A 52 44.59 -16.35 23.30
N LYS A 53 43.40 -16.37 22.69
CA LYS A 53 43.24 -16.30 21.23
C LYS A 53 43.32 -14.87 20.71
N ILE A 54 43.83 -14.72 19.49
CA ILE A 54 43.96 -13.44 18.81
C ILE A 54 42.57 -12.85 18.56
N GLY A 55 42.38 -11.57 18.87
CA GLY A 55 41.12 -10.84 18.66
C GLY A 55 40.01 -11.17 19.65
N ILE A 56 40.27 -11.97 20.68
CA ILE A 56 39.32 -12.26 21.77
C ILE A 56 39.77 -11.50 23.03
N GLN A 57 38.89 -10.67 23.55
CA GLN A 57 39.08 -9.92 24.78
C GLN A 57 38.06 -10.36 25.83
N HIS A 58 38.50 -10.45 27.07
CA HIS A 58 37.69 -10.91 28.21
C HIS A 58 37.53 -9.78 29.21
N ASN A 59 36.34 -9.69 29.83
CA ASN A 59 36.03 -8.73 30.91
C ASN A 59 36.36 -7.27 30.56
N VAL A 60 35.80 -6.78 29.45
CA VAL A 60 35.98 -5.39 28.99
C VAL A 60 34.82 -4.54 29.50
N THR A 61 35.01 -3.25 29.69
CA THR A 61 33.94 -2.33 30.07
C THR A 61 33.58 -1.43 28.89
N ASP A 62 32.29 -1.23 28.64
CA ASP A 62 31.80 -0.28 27.64
C ASP A 62 31.93 1.18 28.14
N LYS A 63 31.68 2.15 27.25
CA LYS A 63 31.72 3.60 27.55
C LYS A 63 30.78 4.01 28.68
N ASP A 64 29.69 3.27 28.85
CA ASP A 64 28.67 3.49 29.87
C ASP A 64 28.99 2.77 31.19
N GLY A 65 30.17 2.15 31.33
CA GLY A 65 30.58 1.43 32.55
C GLY A 65 30.04 -0.01 32.65
N VAL A 66 29.32 -0.49 31.63
CA VAL A 66 28.71 -1.83 31.62
C VAL A 66 29.72 -2.91 31.28
N ALA A 67 29.71 -4.02 32.03
CA ALA A 67 30.59 -5.16 31.80
C ALA A 67 30.25 -5.93 30.50
N ILE A 68 31.27 -6.21 29.71
CA ILE A 68 31.27 -7.06 28.53
C ILE A 68 32.11 -8.28 28.88
N TRP A 69 31.46 -9.44 29.03
CA TRP A 69 32.15 -10.66 29.43
C TRP A 69 33.06 -11.19 28.32
N LEU A 70 32.66 -11.07 27.06
CA LEU A 70 33.46 -11.49 25.91
C LEU A 70 33.31 -10.50 24.76
N ARG A 71 34.44 -10.06 24.17
CA ARG A 71 34.47 -9.31 22.92
C ARG A 71 35.31 -10.06 21.90
N ILE A 72 34.74 -10.32 20.72
CA ILE A 72 35.44 -10.99 19.61
C ILE A 72 35.48 -10.05 18.41
N GLU A 73 36.69 -9.67 18.01
CA GLU A 73 36.92 -8.84 16.83
C GLU A 73 36.59 -9.60 15.54
N ARG A 74 36.01 -8.90 14.56
CA ARG A 74 35.77 -9.45 13.23
C ARG A 74 37.05 -9.47 12.41
N LEU A 75 37.84 -10.53 12.56
CA LEU A 75 39.11 -10.68 11.85
C LEU A 75 38.89 -10.99 10.36
N LYS A 76 39.73 -10.38 9.51
CA LYS A 76 39.77 -10.70 8.07
C LYS A 76 40.84 -11.74 7.78
N ARG A 77 40.52 -12.66 6.87
CA ARG A 77 41.44 -13.67 6.33
C ARG A 77 42.59 -12.97 5.59
N ILE A 78 43.82 -13.41 5.82
CA ILE A 78 44.98 -12.94 5.07
C ILE A 78 45.31 -13.99 4.01
N ASN A 79 45.42 -13.55 2.76
CA ASN A 79 45.79 -14.44 1.66
C ASN A 79 47.26 -14.87 1.78
N PRO A 80 47.62 -16.07 1.30
CA PRO A 80 49.00 -16.51 1.28
C PRO A 80 49.89 -15.54 0.49
N PRO A 81 51.20 -15.46 0.81
CA PRO A 81 52.13 -14.59 0.12
C PRO A 81 52.19 -14.94 -1.39
N PRO A 82 52.32 -13.94 -2.28
CA PRO A 82 52.33 -14.16 -3.71
C PRO A 82 53.51 -15.06 -4.10
N ILE A 83 53.25 -16.04 -4.96
CA ILE A 83 54.28 -16.98 -5.44
C ILE A 83 55.22 -16.23 -6.40
N PRO A 84 56.56 -16.32 -6.23
CA PRO A 84 57.50 -15.74 -7.19
C PRO A 84 57.30 -16.32 -8.60
N GLU A 85 57.37 -15.47 -9.64
CA GLU A 85 57.09 -15.86 -11.04
C GLU A 85 57.93 -17.07 -11.49
N GLU A 86 59.17 -17.14 -11.02
CA GLU A 86 60.16 -18.17 -11.34
C GLU A 86 59.80 -19.58 -10.83
N VAL A 87 59.00 -19.67 -9.76
CA VAL A 87 58.58 -20.94 -9.13
C VAL A 87 57.08 -21.19 -9.25
N SER A 88 56.33 -20.26 -9.85
CA SER A 88 54.87 -20.29 -9.99
C SER A 88 54.33 -21.54 -10.70
N GLU A 89 55.09 -22.10 -11.63
CA GLU A 89 54.70 -23.31 -12.37
C GLU A 89 54.93 -24.61 -11.56
N TRP A 90 55.85 -24.55 -10.59
CA TRP A 90 56.34 -25.67 -9.78
C TRP A 90 55.59 -25.84 -8.46
N ILE A 91 55.07 -24.76 -7.87
CA ILE A 91 54.33 -24.79 -6.59
C ILE A 91 52.85 -24.49 -6.83
N THR A 92 51.98 -25.24 -6.17
CA THR A 92 50.55 -24.89 -6.03
C THR A 92 50.25 -24.60 -4.56
N VAL A 93 49.92 -23.35 -4.25
CA VAL A 93 49.61 -22.88 -2.89
C VAL A 93 48.09 -22.79 -2.71
N GLY A 94 47.55 -23.51 -1.72
CA GLY A 94 46.15 -23.40 -1.30
C GLY A 94 45.92 -22.20 -0.37
N GLN A 95 44.65 -21.85 -0.14
CA GLN A 95 44.28 -20.78 0.81
C GLN A 95 44.21 -21.25 2.27
N ASP A 96 44.37 -22.55 2.51
CA ASP A 96 44.31 -23.16 3.83
C ASP A 96 45.71 -23.18 4.45
N PRO A 97 45.94 -22.50 5.59
CA PRO A 97 47.24 -22.48 6.25
C PRO A 97 47.65 -23.84 6.84
N GLU A 98 46.71 -24.77 7.07
CA GLU A 98 47.04 -26.12 7.56
C GLU A 98 47.54 -27.05 6.45
N MET A 99 47.20 -26.75 5.20
CA MET A 99 47.66 -27.51 4.04
C MET A 99 48.95 -26.94 3.47
N SER A 100 50.05 -27.69 3.63
CA SER A 100 51.33 -27.34 3.00
C SER A 100 51.20 -27.23 1.47
N PRO A 101 51.89 -26.27 0.81
CA PRO A 101 51.84 -26.14 -0.64
C PRO A 101 52.31 -27.41 -1.34
N GLN A 102 51.66 -27.74 -2.45
CA GLN A 102 52.04 -28.90 -3.27
C GLN A 102 53.17 -28.51 -4.21
N VAL A 103 54.32 -29.13 -4.02
CA VAL A 103 55.48 -28.99 -4.92
C VAL A 103 55.41 -30.08 -5.98
N LYS A 104 55.51 -29.70 -7.26
CA LYS A 104 55.57 -30.64 -8.38
C LYS A 104 57.01 -31.09 -8.57
N ASP A 105 57.25 -32.40 -8.57
CA ASP A 105 58.60 -32.93 -8.83
C ASP A 105 58.99 -32.87 -10.32
N LYS A 106 57.98 -32.78 -11.20
CA LYS A 106 58.14 -32.79 -12.66
C LYS A 106 57.27 -31.71 -13.32
N LEU A 107 57.85 -30.98 -14.26
CA LEU A 107 57.16 -30.00 -15.08
C LEU A 107 57.38 -30.34 -16.56
N ILE A 108 56.30 -30.41 -17.35
CA ILE A 108 56.38 -30.71 -18.79
C ILE A 108 56.21 -29.40 -19.56
N LYS A 109 57.16 -29.04 -20.42
CA LYS A 109 57.04 -27.90 -21.34
C LYS A 109 57.40 -28.31 -22.77
N THR A 110 56.66 -27.79 -23.73
CA THR A 110 56.95 -27.96 -25.15
C THR A 110 57.87 -26.83 -25.63
N LEU A 111 59.08 -27.16 -26.07
CA LEU A 111 60.11 -26.20 -26.48
C LEU A 111 60.62 -26.48 -27.90
N SER A 112 61.33 -25.52 -28.51
CA SER A 112 61.95 -25.75 -29.81
C SER A 112 63.13 -26.73 -29.72
N GLU A 113 63.42 -27.44 -30.82
CA GLU A 113 64.54 -28.39 -30.87
C GLU A 113 65.90 -27.74 -30.56
N ASN A 114 66.10 -26.48 -31.00
CA ASN A 114 67.32 -25.72 -30.72
C ASN A 114 67.48 -25.38 -29.23
N GLU A 115 66.40 -24.96 -28.55
CA GLU A 115 66.42 -24.69 -27.11
C GLU A 115 66.61 -25.96 -26.29
N THR A 116 66.00 -27.06 -26.74
CA THR A 116 66.12 -28.38 -26.10
C THR A 116 67.57 -28.88 -26.12
N ILE A 117 68.26 -28.76 -27.26
CA ILE A 117 69.68 -29.12 -27.38
C ILE A 117 70.55 -28.29 -26.44
N GLN A 118 70.31 -26.98 -26.34
CA GLN A 118 71.03 -26.10 -25.42
C GLN A 118 70.79 -26.45 -23.94
N LEU A 119 69.60 -26.93 -23.59
CA LEU A 119 69.26 -27.35 -22.22
C LEU A 119 69.90 -28.70 -21.85
N ILE A 120 70.05 -29.60 -22.82
CA ILE A 120 70.78 -30.87 -22.67
C ILE A 120 72.28 -30.59 -22.49
N GLU A 121 72.87 -29.70 -23.32
CA GLU A 121 74.29 -29.31 -23.21
C GLU A 121 74.62 -28.64 -21.87
N LYS A 122 73.68 -27.88 -21.31
CA LYS A 122 73.79 -27.27 -19.97
C LYS A 122 73.55 -28.24 -18.81
N GLY A 123 73.16 -29.50 -19.09
CA GLY A 123 72.91 -30.54 -18.09
C GLY A 123 71.63 -30.37 -17.26
N ILE A 124 70.71 -29.50 -17.69
CA ILE A 124 69.46 -29.19 -16.98
C ILE A 124 68.39 -30.27 -17.24
N VAL A 125 68.45 -30.88 -18.42
CA VAL A 125 67.51 -31.90 -18.90
C VAL A 125 68.31 -33.08 -19.44
N LYS A 126 67.90 -34.30 -19.13
CA LYS A 126 68.54 -35.51 -19.67
C LYS A 126 67.94 -35.89 -21.02
N GLU A 127 68.71 -36.52 -21.90
CA GLU A 127 68.22 -36.99 -23.21
C GLU A 127 67.02 -37.96 -23.09
N GLU A 128 66.94 -38.71 -21.99
CA GLU A 128 65.82 -39.63 -21.68
C GLU A 128 64.50 -38.94 -21.34
N ASP A 129 64.54 -37.65 -20.95
CA ASP A 129 63.39 -36.85 -20.51
C ASP A 129 62.82 -35.96 -21.64
N VAL A 130 63.28 -36.16 -22.88
CA VAL A 130 62.85 -35.44 -24.07
C VAL A 130 62.06 -36.38 -24.98
N HIS A 131 60.81 -36.02 -25.25
CA HIS A 131 59.89 -36.81 -26.07
C HIS A 131 59.33 -35.98 -27.23
N ASP A 132 58.90 -36.68 -28.28
CA ASP A 132 58.16 -36.03 -29.36
C ASP A 132 56.74 -35.68 -28.86
N PRO A 133 56.25 -34.46 -29.14
CA PRO A 133 54.98 -34.00 -28.61
C PRO A 133 53.82 -34.83 -29.17
N LEU A 134 52.85 -35.12 -28.30
CA LEU A 134 51.69 -35.97 -28.64
C LEU A 134 50.77 -35.36 -29.72
N ASN A 135 50.85 -34.04 -29.97
CA ASN A 135 50.11 -33.33 -31.02
C ASN A 135 51.02 -32.42 -31.85
N LEU A 136 51.16 -32.72 -33.14
CA LEU A 136 51.92 -31.94 -34.12
C LEU A 136 51.11 -30.73 -34.60
N THR A 137 51.21 -29.59 -33.92
CA THR A 137 50.69 -28.31 -34.42
C THR A 137 51.82 -27.48 -35.04
N GLN A 138 51.84 -27.47 -36.38
CA GLN A 138 52.69 -26.72 -37.33
C GLN A 138 53.93 -27.47 -37.88
N PRO A 139 54.07 -27.59 -39.22
CA PRO A 139 55.11 -28.40 -39.87
C PRO A 139 56.50 -27.73 -40.00
N ASP A 140 56.65 -26.45 -39.69
CA ASP A 140 57.92 -25.71 -39.89
C ASP A 140 58.71 -25.45 -38.58
N ILE A 141 58.19 -25.83 -37.41
CA ILE A 141 58.89 -25.70 -36.13
C ILE A 141 58.92 -27.08 -35.46
N LYS A 142 60.12 -27.68 -35.35
CA LYS A 142 60.31 -28.94 -34.62
C LYS A 142 60.27 -28.65 -33.12
N LEU A 143 59.14 -28.99 -32.51
CA LEU A 143 58.91 -28.87 -31.06
C LEU A 143 59.19 -30.21 -30.38
N LYS A 144 59.68 -30.19 -29.14
CA LYS A 144 59.88 -31.36 -28.27
C LYS A 144 59.22 -31.12 -26.91
N ASP A 145 58.57 -32.15 -26.37
CA ASP A 145 58.06 -32.15 -25.00
C ASP A 145 59.21 -32.51 -24.06
N VAL A 146 59.53 -31.57 -23.17
CA VAL A 146 60.67 -31.65 -22.27
C VAL A 146 60.17 -31.78 -20.84
N ILE A 147 60.57 -32.87 -20.16
CA ILE A 147 60.28 -33.08 -18.74
C ILE A 147 61.43 -32.46 -17.92
N PHE A 148 61.13 -31.34 -17.28
CA PHE A 148 62.00 -30.76 -16.27
C PHE A 148 61.79 -31.51 -14.95
N ARG A 149 62.88 -31.97 -14.34
CA ARG A 149 62.87 -32.57 -13.00
C ARG A 149 63.46 -31.57 -12.01
N LEU A 150 62.80 -31.39 -10.87
CA LEU A 150 63.24 -30.42 -9.85
C LEU A 150 64.65 -30.73 -9.32
N GLU A 151 65.03 -32.02 -9.29
CA GLU A 151 66.36 -32.50 -8.89
C GLU A 151 67.50 -31.96 -9.75
N ASN A 152 67.24 -31.63 -11.02
CA ASN A 152 68.25 -31.15 -11.96
C ASN A 152 68.37 -29.60 -11.97
N ILE A 153 67.53 -28.89 -11.19
CA ILE A 153 67.49 -27.43 -11.16
C ILE A 153 67.61 -26.95 -9.69
N PRO A 154 68.83 -27.00 -9.12
CA PRO A 154 69.04 -26.67 -7.71
C PRO A 154 68.64 -25.22 -7.38
N GLU A 155 68.82 -24.28 -8.31
CA GLU A 155 68.43 -22.86 -8.13
C GLU A 155 66.92 -22.69 -7.92
N VAL A 156 66.09 -23.46 -8.64
CA VAL A 156 64.64 -23.43 -8.49
C VAL A 156 64.23 -24.09 -7.17
N LYS A 157 64.86 -25.22 -6.82
CA LYS A 157 64.61 -25.90 -5.54
C LYS A 157 64.94 -25.01 -4.33
N GLU A 158 66.10 -24.33 -4.35
CA GLU A 158 66.48 -23.38 -3.29
C GLU A 158 65.49 -22.22 -3.17
N LYS A 159 64.97 -21.69 -4.29
CA LYS A 159 63.94 -20.64 -4.28
C LYS A 159 62.59 -21.13 -3.77
N ILE A 160 62.21 -22.37 -4.08
CA ILE A 160 61.01 -23.01 -3.53
C ILE A 160 61.15 -23.17 -2.01
N ASP A 161 62.28 -23.70 -1.54
CA ASP A 161 62.56 -23.90 -0.12
C ASP A 161 62.63 -22.56 0.64
N ALA A 162 63.21 -21.51 0.03
CA ALA A 162 63.22 -20.16 0.58
C ALA A 162 61.80 -19.57 0.69
N TYR A 163 60.98 -19.70 -0.35
CA TYR A 163 59.57 -19.26 -0.29
C TYR A 163 58.79 -20.00 0.80
N LEU A 164 58.95 -21.33 0.89
CA LEU A 164 58.24 -22.14 1.88
C LEU A 164 58.64 -21.78 3.32
N ASN A 165 59.94 -21.63 3.59
CA ASN A 165 60.44 -21.40 4.95
C ASN A 165 60.40 -19.93 5.39
N GLU A 166 60.62 -18.98 4.49
CA GLU A 166 60.73 -17.56 4.83
C GLU A 166 59.43 -16.78 4.62
N GLN A 167 58.55 -17.23 3.72
CA GLN A 167 57.30 -16.51 3.41
C GLN A 167 56.07 -17.30 3.83
N TRP A 168 55.91 -18.53 3.33
CA TRP A 168 54.68 -19.31 3.55
C TRP A 168 54.56 -19.83 4.98
N PHE A 169 55.63 -20.38 5.56
CA PHE A 169 55.59 -20.94 6.92
C PHE A 169 55.30 -19.88 8.00
N PRO A 170 55.95 -18.69 7.99
CA PRO A 170 55.59 -17.62 8.93
C PRO A 170 54.14 -17.15 8.75
N TRP A 171 53.66 -17.01 7.50
CA TRP A 171 52.26 -16.69 7.23
C TRP A 171 51.30 -17.77 7.78
N SER A 172 51.61 -19.05 7.56
CA SER A 172 50.79 -20.17 8.02
C SER A 172 50.67 -20.19 9.55
N GLU A 173 51.78 -20.00 10.27
CA GLU A 173 51.79 -19.95 11.73
C GLU A 173 51.03 -18.75 12.30
N GLU A 174 51.07 -17.59 11.63
CA GLU A 174 50.28 -16.41 12.03
C GLU A 174 48.78 -16.55 11.67
N GLU A 175 48.46 -17.19 10.55
CA GLU A 175 47.10 -17.30 10.03
C GLU A 175 46.29 -18.43 10.72
N LYS A 176 46.94 -19.53 11.15
CA LYS A 176 46.27 -20.63 11.89
C LYS A 176 45.46 -20.15 13.10
N PRO A 177 46.03 -19.44 14.10
CA PRO A 177 45.26 -18.95 15.24
C PRO A 177 44.18 -17.96 14.81
N ARG A 178 44.42 -17.13 13.79
CA ARG A 178 43.41 -16.24 13.23
C ARG A 178 42.22 -17.00 12.64
N ARG A 179 42.45 -18.10 11.92
CA ARG A 179 41.37 -18.95 11.37
C ARG A 179 40.55 -19.60 12.47
N THR A 180 41.17 -19.99 13.58
CA THR A 180 40.41 -20.51 14.73
C THR A 180 39.46 -19.45 15.31
N THR A 181 39.92 -18.20 15.51
CA THR A 181 39.04 -17.11 15.96
C THR A 181 37.93 -16.81 14.94
N ILE A 182 38.24 -16.80 13.64
CA ILE A 182 37.24 -16.58 12.58
C ILE A 182 36.15 -17.66 12.64
N ASN A 183 36.51 -18.93 12.79
CA ASN A 183 35.52 -20.02 12.88
C ASN A 183 34.64 -19.89 14.13
N ILE A 184 35.21 -19.46 15.27
CA ILE A 184 34.45 -19.19 16.51
C ILE A 184 33.49 -18.03 16.29
N TYR A 185 33.97 -16.93 15.71
CA TYR A 185 33.14 -15.77 15.35
C TYR A 185 31.99 -16.18 14.41
N ASP A 186 32.29 -16.90 13.32
CA ASP A 186 31.31 -17.35 12.34
C ASP A 186 30.25 -18.26 12.99
N SER A 187 30.64 -19.10 13.94
CA SER A 187 29.71 -19.98 14.68
C SER A 187 28.77 -19.20 15.60
N LEU A 188 29.31 -18.23 16.35
CA LEU A 188 28.50 -17.37 17.23
C LEU A 188 27.61 -16.41 16.44
N PHE A 189 28.11 -15.86 15.34
CA PHE A 189 27.35 -15.01 14.42
C PHE A 189 26.19 -15.78 13.79
N SER A 190 26.45 -17.01 13.32
CA SER A 190 25.38 -17.89 12.79
C SER A 190 24.35 -18.24 13.87
N LEU A 191 24.79 -18.47 15.11
CA LEU A 191 23.89 -18.71 16.23
C LEU A 191 23.01 -17.48 16.52
N GLN A 192 23.58 -16.27 16.56
CA GLN A 192 22.82 -15.04 16.76
C GLN A 192 21.77 -14.84 15.65
N GLN A 193 22.15 -15.05 14.38
CA GLN A 193 21.20 -14.99 13.27
C GLN A 193 20.08 -16.03 13.41
N ASN A 194 20.41 -17.23 13.89
CA ASN A 194 19.40 -18.26 14.13
C ASN A 194 18.45 -17.87 15.27
N ILE A 195 18.96 -17.27 16.36
CA ILE A 195 18.15 -16.77 17.48
C ILE A 195 17.20 -15.66 16.98
N GLU A 196 17.68 -14.71 16.19
CA GLU A 196 16.87 -13.63 15.61
C GLU A 196 15.84 -14.15 14.60
N ALA A 197 16.20 -15.15 13.77
CA ALA A 197 15.33 -15.66 12.70
C ALA A 197 14.29 -16.69 13.17
N HIS A 198 14.64 -17.55 14.14
CA HIS A 198 13.83 -18.70 14.57
C HIS A 198 13.26 -18.58 15.99
N GLY A 199 13.40 -17.41 16.64
CA GLY A 199 13.12 -17.17 18.06
C GLY A 199 11.72 -17.55 18.59
N GLU A 200 10.81 -18.06 17.76
CA GLU A 200 9.42 -18.37 18.14
C GLU A 200 9.01 -19.86 18.03
N GLU A 201 9.64 -20.67 17.17
CA GLU A 201 9.27 -22.10 17.03
C GLU A 201 10.13 -23.01 17.92
N GLN A 202 11.41 -22.68 18.06
CA GLN A 202 12.35 -23.27 19.01
C GLN A 202 13.25 -22.14 19.54
N PRO A 203 12.79 -21.35 20.53
CA PRO A 203 13.62 -20.30 21.10
C PRO A 203 14.90 -20.92 21.64
N ILE A 204 16.04 -20.55 21.09
CA ILE A 204 17.35 -20.94 21.61
C ILE A 204 17.82 -19.82 22.53
N GLU A 205 18.30 -20.16 23.72
CA GLU A 205 18.96 -19.24 24.62
C GLU A 205 20.45 -19.57 24.73
N LEU A 206 21.26 -18.55 24.99
CA LEU A 206 22.68 -18.70 25.24
C LEU A 206 22.95 -18.58 26.73
N ILE A 207 23.65 -19.58 27.27
CA ILE A 207 23.97 -19.68 28.69
C ILE A 207 25.48 -19.66 28.87
N TRP A 208 25.92 -18.89 29.85
CA TRP A 208 27.27 -18.93 30.38
C TRP A 208 27.27 -19.81 31.62
N GLY A 209 27.78 -21.02 31.46
CA GLY A 209 27.91 -22.02 32.51
C GLY A 209 29.21 -21.83 33.30
N ILE A 210 29.13 -21.73 34.63
CA ILE A 210 30.30 -21.60 35.52
C ILE A 210 30.37 -22.79 36.45
N GLY A 211 31.59 -23.32 36.63
CA GLY A 211 31.89 -24.37 37.58
C GLY A 211 31.36 -25.72 37.15
N VAL A 212 32.12 -26.41 36.29
CA VAL A 212 31.64 -27.62 35.63
C VAL A 212 31.81 -28.84 36.52
N GLY A 213 30.70 -29.50 36.84
CA GLY A 213 30.67 -30.77 37.53
C GLY A 213 30.90 -31.91 36.55
N ARG A 214 31.97 -32.67 36.77
CA ARG A 214 32.37 -33.83 35.97
C ARG A 214 32.36 -35.08 36.84
N TRP A 215 31.43 -35.99 36.56
CA TRP A 215 31.22 -37.18 37.38
C TRP A 215 30.59 -38.32 36.59
N LEU A 216 31.11 -39.54 36.75
CA LEU A 216 30.45 -40.76 36.31
C LEU A 216 29.78 -41.40 37.52
N CYS A 217 28.46 -41.30 37.61
CA CYS A 217 27.68 -41.79 38.75
C CYS A 217 26.52 -42.65 38.28
N GLU A 218 26.37 -43.86 38.83
CA GLU A 218 25.24 -44.76 38.56
C GLU A 218 24.99 -45.02 37.06
N GLY A 219 26.05 -44.99 36.23
CA GLY A 219 25.97 -45.15 34.78
C GLY A 219 25.62 -43.88 34.00
N HIS A 220 25.37 -42.76 34.69
CA HIS A 220 25.16 -41.44 34.11
C HIS A 220 26.48 -40.64 34.09
N LYS A 221 26.81 -40.08 32.93
CA LYS A 221 27.93 -39.16 32.75
C LYS A 221 27.43 -37.73 33.00
N VAL A 222 27.75 -37.15 34.15
CA VAL A 222 27.52 -35.74 34.45
C VAL A 222 28.70 -34.93 33.90
N ASP A 223 28.42 -34.02 32.98
CA ASP A 223 29.36 -33.03 32.43
C ASP A 223 28.58 -31.74 32.17
N TYR A 224 28.29 -31.02 33.27
CA TYR A 224 27.32 -29.93 33.27
C TYR A 224 27.73 -28.82 34.25
N PRO A 225 27.56 -27.52 33.91
CA PRO A 225 27.88 -26.41 34.81
C PRO A 225 26.96 -26.36 36.03
N LEU A 226 27.46 -25.90 37.17
CA LEU A 226 26.66 -25.72 38.38
C LEU A 226 25.94 -24.37 38.42
N PHE A 227 26.53 -23.34 37.84
CA PHE A 227 25.91 -22.04 37.69
C PHE A 227 25.58 -21.75 36.24
N GLU A 228 24.42 -21.15 36.02
CA GLU A 228 23.98 -20.70 34.71
C GLU A 228 23.60 -19.22 34.77
N GLN A 229 24.31 -18.40 34.00
CA GLN A 229 23.89 -17.04 33.71
C GLN A 229 23.42 -16.95 32.27
N SER A 230 22.21 -16.42 32.04
CA SER A 230 21.75 -16.12 30.69
C SER A 230 22.56 -14.97 30.10
N VAL A 231 23.01 -15.11 28.85
CA VAL A 231 23.82 -14.10 28.15
C VAL A 231 23.20 -13.75 26.80
N GLU A 232 23.47 -12.53 26.34
CA GLU A 232 23.04 -12.03 25.03
C GLU A 232 24.25 -11.70 24.14
N ILE A 233 24.07 -11.82 22.83
CA ILE A 233 25.05 -11.45 21.81
C ILE A 233 24.57 -10.19 21.09
N GLU A 234 25.42 -9.16 21.07
CA GLU A 234 25.22 -7.91 20.34
C GLU A 234 26.37 -7.75 19.33
N ILE A 235 26.07 -7.29 18.11
CA ILE A 235 27.09 -6.89 17.13
C ILE A 235 27.29 -5.38 17.23
N ASP A 236 28.52 -4.93 17.44
CA ASP A 236 28.87 -3.51 17.37
C ASP A 236 28.75 -3.03 15.91
N GLU A 237 27.89 -2.05 15.66
CA GLU A 237 27.66 -1.47 14.34
C GLU A 237 28.91 -0.80 13.73
N LYS A 238 29.89 -0.40 14.55
CA LYS A 238 31.06 0.38 14.10
C LYS A 238 32.15 -0.48 13.48
N ASP A 239 32.52 -1.56 14.15
CA ASP A 239 33.61 -2.44 13.76
C ASP A 239 33.16 -3.88 13.46
N GLY A 240 31.89 -4.20 13.72
CA GLY A 240 31.33 -5.54 13.55
C GLY A 240 31.79 -6.52 14.62
N SER A 241 32.38 -6.07 15.73
CA SER A 241 32.80 -6.96 16.82
C SER A 241 31.59 -7.56 17.53
N LEU A 242 31.73 -8.81 17.96
CA LEU A 242 30.72 -9.54 18.70
C LEU A 242 30.93 -9.27 20.19
N LEU A 243 29.90 -8.79 20.86
CA LEU A 243 29.88 -8.45 22.28
C LEU A 243 28.93 -9.38 23.02
N MET A 244 29.42 -10.09 24.03
CA MET A 244 28.62 -10.95 24.89
C MET A 244 28.46 -10.31 26.27
N ARG A 245 27.21 -10.20 26.73
CA ARG A 245 26.86 -9.57 28.01
C ARG A 245 25.93 -10.46 28.84
N PRO A 246 26.02 -10.43 30.17
CA PRO A 246 25.02 -11.06 31.03
C PRO A 246 23.69 -10.34 30.90
N ARG A 247 22.59 -11.11 30.89
CA ARG A 247 21.24 -10.58 31.04
C ARG A 247 20.98 -10.19 32.49
N ASN A 248 20.01 -9.30 32.70
CA ASN A 248 19.63 -8.82 34.04
C ASN A 248 18.70 -9.82 34.76
N VAL A 249 19.17 -11.05 34.91
CA VAL A 249 18.50 -12.16 35.60
C VAL A 249 19.48 -12.71 36.62
N GLU A 250 18.97 -13.11 37.79
CA GLU A 250 19.82 -13.74 38.81
C GLU A 250 20.44 -15.05 38.29
N PRO A 251 21.70 -15.35 38.66
CA PRO A 251 22.34 -16.60 38.30
C PRO A 251 21.58 -17.77 38.94
N SER A 252 21.30 -18.79 38.13
CA SER A 252 20.60 -19.98 38.61
C SER A 252 21.56 -21.13 38.89
N LEU A 253 21.23 -21.95 39.88
CA LEU A 253 22.00 -23.15 40.21
C LEU A 253 21.42 -24.36 39.45
N ALA A 254 22.19 -24.92 38.52
CA ALA A 254 21.80 -26.05 37.70
C ALA A 254 22.07 -27.38 38.42
N ILE A 255 21.08 -27.80 39.22
CA ILE A 255 21.12 -29.03 40.04
C ILE A 255 20.20 -30.14 39.53
N SER A 256 19.55 -29.95 38.38
CA SER A 256 18.56 -30.89 37.83
C SER A 256 19.12 -32.32 37.66
N ALA A 257 20.36 -32.45 37.19
CA ALA A 257 21.05 -33.74 37.08
C ALA A 257 21.23 -34.43 38.45
N TYR A 258 21.63 -33.69 39.48
CA TYR A 258 21.85 -34.22 40.83
C TYR A 258 20.53 -34.52 41.55
N PHE A 259 19.49 -33.73 41.28
CA PHE A 259 18.14 -33.97 41.77
C PHE A 259 17.55 -35.26 41.17
N ALA A 260 17.77 -35.50 39.87
CA ALA A 260 17.36 -36.74 39.20
C ALA A 260 18.09 -37.99 39.71
N LEU A 261 19.28 -37.83 40.29
CA LEU A 261 20.03 -38.88 40.99
C LEU A 261 19.65 -39.02 42.48
N GLU A 262 18.57 -38.35 42.93
CA GLU A 262 18.09 -38.36 44.31
C GLU A 262 19.19 -37.99 45.34
N ASN A 263 20.10 -37.10 44.97
CA ASN A 263 21.26 -36.75 45.79
C ASN A 263 20.85 -35.90 47.02
N PRO A 264 21.12 -36.36 48.26
CA PRO A 264 20.68 -35.69 49.48
C PRO A 264 21.40 -34.35 49.74
N GLY A 265 22.54 -34.10 49.10
CA GLY A 265 23.33 -32.87 49.27
C GLY A 265 22.72 -31.64 48.58
N VAL A 266 21.77 -31.83 47.67
CA VAL A 266 21.19 -30.78 46.83
C VAL A 266 20.46 -29.71 47.67
N ASP A 267 19.64 -30.12 48.63
CA ASP A 267 18.87 -29.18 49.48
C ASP A 267 19.78 -28.30 50.34
N ILE A 268 20.88 -28.87 50.85
CA ILE A 268 21.86 -28.16 51.65
C ILE A 268 22.58 -27.13 50.78
N LEU A 269 22.97 -27.52 49.57
CA LEU A 269 23.64 -26.65 48.61
C LEU A 269 22.74 -25.48 48.20
N LEU A 270 21.45 -25.73 47.93
CA LEU A 270 20.48 -24.68 47.60
C LEU A 270 20.35 -23.63 48.70
N ARG A 271 20.22 -24.07 49.96
CA ARG A 271 20.13 -23.15 51.11
C ARG A 271 21.41 -22.34 51.29
N PHE A 272 22.56 -22.98 51.12
CA PHE A 272 23.86 -22.31 51.19
C PHE A 272 24.00 -21.26 50.09
N SER A 273 23.65 -21.61 48.85
CA SER A 273 23.71 -20.71 47.69
C SER A 273 22.82 -19.48 47.90
N LYS A 274 21.56 -19.65 48.32
CA LYS A 274 20.65 -18.54 48.61
C LYS A 274 21.20 -17.61 49.70
N LYS A 275 21.78 -18.19 50.76
CA LYS A 275 22.41 -17.42 51.83
C LYS A 275 23.63 -16.64 51.33
N HIS A 276 24.48 -17.28 50.53
CA HIS A 276 25.69 -16.65 49.99
C HIS A 276 25.37 -15.44 49.12
N PHE A 277 24.40 -15.55 48.20
CA PHE A 277 24.00 -14.43 47.36
C PHE A 277 23.30 -13.31 48.13
N ALA A 278 22.58 -13.63 49.22
CA ALA A 278 21.99 -12.61 50.10
C ALA A 278 23.02 -11.88 50.99
N GLU A 279 24.15 -12.53 51.29
CA GLU A 279 25.25 -11.96 52.10
C GLU A 279 26.34 -11.30 51.26
N LEU A 280 26.32 -11.49 49.93
CA LEU A 280 27.23 -10.80 49.02
C LEU A 280 27.00 -9.29 49.12
N SER A 281 28.09 -8.52 49.23
CA SER A 281 27.99 -7.05 49.22
C SER A 281 27.36 -6.58 47.91
N GLU A 282 26.52 -5.54 47.96
CA GLU A 282 25.92 -4.91 46.77
C GLU A 282 26.98 -4.48 45.73
N ASP A 283 28.23 -4.27 46.15
CA ASP A 283 29.36 -3.89 45.29
C ASP A 283 29.99 -5.06 44.49
N VAL A 284 29.64 -6.32 44.78
CA VAL A 284 30.21 -7.50 44.10
C VAL A 284 29.18 -8.08 43.14
N GLU A 285 29.37 -7.82 41.85
CA GLU A 285 28.55 -8.41 40.80
C GLU A 285 28.95 -9.86 40.52
N PHE A 286 27.97 -10.70 40.21
CA PHE A 286 28.23 -12.06 39.75
C PHE A 286 28.96 -12.04 38.39
N SER A 287 30.14 -12.64 38.32
CA SER A 287 30.95 -12.64 37.10
C SER A 287 31.89 -13.85 37.04
N PRO A 288 32.08 -14.47 35.86
CA PRO A 288 33.04 -15.56 35.68
C PRO A 288 34.49 -15.14 35.91
N TYR A 289 34.77 -13.83 35.97
CA TYR A 289 36.10 -13.27 36.20
C TYR A 289 36.32 -12.83 37.67
N ILE A 290 35.30 -12.90 38.51
CA ILE A 290 35.35 -12.56 39.94
C ILE A 290 35.15 -13.84 40.75
N HIS A 291 36.24 -14.47 41.16
CA HIS A 291 36.21 -15.75 41.89
C HIS A 291 35.38 -15.71 43.17
N GLU A 292 35.40 -14.58 43.89
CA GLU A 292 34.64 -14.38 45.14
C GLU A 292 33.12 -14.54 44.94
N SER A 293 32.62 -14.35 43.72
CA SER A 293 31.18 -14.43 43.41
C SER A 293 30.64 -15.85 43.29
N PHE A 294 31.49 -16.86 43.06
CA PHE A 294 31.04 -18.24 42.83
C PHE A 294 31.86 -19.33 43.54
N GLU A 295 33.14 -19.10 43.84
CA GLU A 295 34.05 -20.11 44.40
C GLU A 295 33.54 -20.74 45.72
N PRO A 296 33.00 -19.98 46.70
CA PRO A 296 32.52 -20.56 47.95
C PRO A 296 31.41 -21.60 47.73
N VAL A 297 30.51 -21.37 46.78
CA VAL A 297 29.43 -22.29 46.45
C VAL A 297 29.95 -23.51 45.69
N LEU A 298 30.91 -23.35 44.77
CA LEU A 298 31.52 -24.49 44.08
C LEU A 298 32.29 -25.42 45.03
N ARG A 299 33.02 -24.83 46.00
CA ARG A 299 33.67 -25.61 47.06
C ARG A 299 32.64 -26.34 47.91
N GLN A 300 31.56 -25.66 48.30
CA GLN A 300 30.48 -26.30 49.04
C GLN A 300 29.84 -27.43 48.24
N ALA A 301 29.59 -27.24 46.94
CA ALA A 301 29.07 -28.28 46.05
C ALA A 301 29.98 -29.51 46.02
N SER A 302 31.31 -29.34 46.01
CA SER A 302 32.25 -30.47 45.97
C SER A 302 32.17 -31.35 47.21
N THR A 303 31.80 -30.77 48.36
CA THR A 303 31.69 -31.48 49.64
C THR A 303 30.29 -32.05 49.90
N GLN A 304 29.23 -31.37 49.43
CA GLN A 304 27.86 -31.77 49.70
C GLN A 304 27.32 -32.77 48.68
N LEU A 305 27.71 -32.66 47.40
CA LEU A 305 27.20 -33.52 46.33
C LEU A 305 27.88 -34.90 46.30
N SER A 306 29.08 -35.04 46.86
CA SER A 306 29.76 -36.34 46.94
C SER A 306 30.69 -36.39 48.15
N GLU A 307 30.70 -37.51 48.87
CA GLU A 307 31.63 -37.74 49.99
C GLU A 307 33.10 -37.68 49.54
N SER A 308 33.37 -38.04 48.28
CA SER A 308 34.72 -38.05 47.69
C SER A 308 34.95 -36.90 46.71
N GLY A 309 34.05 -35.92 46.65
CA GLY A 309 34.14 -34.84 45.66
C GLY A 309 35.36 -33.95 45.85
N ILE A 310 35.92 -33.49 44.73
CA ILE A 310 37.15 -32.72 44.68
C ILE A 310 36.90 -31.40 43.95
N TYR A 311 37.31 -30.30 44.57
CA TYR A 311 37.43 -29.02 43.89
C TYR A 311 38.74 -29.01 43.07
N TRP A 312 38.62 -29.12 41.75
CA TRP A 312 39.75 -29.31 40.82
C TRP A 312 40.86 -28.24 40.96
N PRO A 313 40.57 -26.94 41.18
CA PRO A 313 41.61 -25.92 41.32
C PRO A 313 42.59 -26.14 42.48
N ASP A 314 42.21 -26.90 43.51
CA ASP A 314 43.10 -27.21 44.64
C ASP A 314 44.16 -28.26 44.30
N ILE A 315 43.86 -29.12 43.31
CA ILE A 315 44.73 -30.24 42.91
C ILE A 315 45.38 -30.03 41.53
N ASN A 316 44.95 -29.03 40.76
CA ASN A 316 45.50 -28.74 39.44
C ASN A 316 46.94 -28.20 39.57
N PRO A 317 47.96 -28.92 39.05
CA PRO A 317 49.35 -28.49 39.14
C PRO A 317 49.67 -27.29 38.24
N ASN A 318 48.88 -27.03 37.20
CA ASN A 318 49.06 -25.90 36.29
C ASN A 318 47.79 -25.04 36.24
N LYS A 319 47.77 -23.97 37.04
CA LYS A 319 46.63 -23.04 37.11
C LYS A 319 46.36 -22.29 35.79
N GLU A 320 47.34 -22.20 34.90
CA GLU A 320 47.16 -21.62 33.57
C GLU A 320 46.47 -22.59 32.60
N ASN A 321 46.59 -23.90 32.83
CA ASN A 321 45.83 -24.87 32.05
C ASN A 321 44.37 -24.89 32.53
N ARG A 322 43.48 -24.39 31.67
CA ARG A 322 42.03 -24.35 31.89
C ARG A 322 41.30 -25.50 31.18
N GLU A 323 42.02 -26.50 30.69
CA GLU A 323 41.41 -27.73 30.18
C GLU A 323 40.74 -28.50 31.34
N PRO A 324 39.48 -28.93 31.15
CA PRO A 324 38.75 -29.64 32.19
C PRO A 324 39.27 -31.09 32.35
N PRO A 325 39.26 -31.66 33.58
CA PRO A 325 39.72 -33.02 33.82
C PRO A 325 38.81 -34.06 33.14
N GLU A 326 39.34 -35.25 32.83
CA GLU A 326 38.53 -36.36 32.32
C GLU A 326 37.43 -36.77 33.32
N VAL A 327 36.28 -37.19 32.79
CA VAL A 327 35.17 -37.68 33.63
C VAL A 327 35.53 -39.02 34.26
N LYS A 328 35.39 -39.12 35.59
CA LYS A 328 35.74 -40.28 36.41
C LYS A 328 34.65 -40.55 37.43
N ASP A 329 34.76 -41.68 38.15
CA ASP A 329 33.84 -42.08 39.22
C ASP A 329 33.83 -41.13 40.45
N ILE A 330 34.82 -40.22 40.51
CA ILE A 330 34.93 -39.17 41.53
C ILE A 330 34.44 -37.85 40.94
N LEU A 331 33.54 -37.17 41.66
CA LEU A 331 33.04 -35.85 41.30
C LEU A 331 34.18 -34.82 41.33
N HIS A 332 34.48 -34.24 40.17
CA HIS A 332 35.37 -33.10 40.06
C HIS A 332 34.54 -31.86 39.72
N ILE A 333 34.71 -30.79 40.49
CA ILE A 333 34.11 -29.49 40.19
C ILE A 333 35.23 -28.53 39.80
N THR A 334 35.17 -27.99 38.59
CA THR A 334 36.13 -26.99 38.10
C THR A 334 35.70 -25.57 38.49
N ASP A 335 36.60 -24.59 38.34
CA ASP A 335 36.29 -23.16 38.35
C ASP A 335 36.27 -22.56 36.92
N SER A 336 36.33 -23.44 35.91
CA SER A 336 36.26 -23.05 34.51
C SER A 336 34.82 -22.75 34.11
N TRP A 337 34.66 -22.03 33.02
CA TRP A 337 33.37 -21.76 32.42
C TRP A 337 33.28 -22.28 30.99
N LEU A 338 32.05 -22.41 30.51
CA LEU A 338 31.73 -22.73 29.12
C LEU A 338 30.51 -21.94 28.67
N ILE A 339 30.45 -21.63 27.39
CA ILE A 339 29.33 -20.95 26.75
C ILE A 339 28.62 -21.97 25.89
N PHE A 340 27.32 -22.14 26.09
CA PHE A 340 26.55 -23.11 25.34
C PHE A 340 25.17 -22.57 24.98
N ALA A 341 24.63 -23.08 23.88
CA ALA A 341 23.28 -22.78 23.44
C ALA A 341 22.36 -23.95 23.77
N ARG A 342 21.14 -23.67 24.23
CA ARG A 342 20.11 -24.69 24.47
C ARG A 342 18.73 -24.19 24.05
N PRO A 343 17.77 -25.07 23.76
CA PRO A 343 16.38 -24.68 23.68
C PRO A 343 15.95 -24.05 25.01
N ARG A 344 15.24 -22.93 24.96
CA ARG A 344 14.71 -22.22 26.13
C ARG A 344 13.85 -23.20 26.91
N GLY A 345 14.30 -23.53 28.11
CA GLY A 345 13.66 -24.54 28.96
C GLY A 345 12.29 -24.08 29.45
N THR A 346 11.49 -25.05 29.91
CA THR A 346 10.31 -24.80 30.76
C THR A 346 10.68 -24.12 32.08
N THR A 347 11.97 -24.01 32.41
CA THR A 347 12.51 -23.42 33.63
C THR A 347 12.08 -21.96 33.84
N SER A 348 12.11 -21.10 32.80
CA SER A 348 11.61 -19.71 32.91
C SER A 348 10.12 -19.67 33.24
N PHE A 349 9.34 -20.56 32.62
CA PHE A 349 7.91 -20.68 32.89
C PHE A 349 7.66 -21.14 34.32
N ILE A 350 8.41 -22.14 34.81
CA ILE A 350 8.31 -22.63 36.20
C ILE A 350 8.66 -21.52 37.19
N GLN A 351 9.73 -20.76 36.96
CA GLN A 351 10.12 -19.62 37.80
C GLN A 351 9.05 -18.52 37.83
N ASP A 352 8.40 -18.23 36.70
CA ASP A 352 7.30 -17.27 36.65
C ASP A 352 6.08 -17.74 37.46
N ILE A 353 5.78 -19.05 37.42
CA ILE A 353 4.73 -19.65 38.27
C ILE A 353 5.10 -19.56 39.75
N GLU A 354 6.35 -19.88 40.12
CA GLU A 354 6.83 -19.77 41.50
C GLU A 354 6.74 -18.32 42.01
N ARG A 355 7.14 -17.34 41.19
CA ARG A 355 6.96 -15.90 41.53
C ARG A 355 5.49 -15.53 41.71
N PHE A 356 4.61 -16.06 40.88
CA PHE A 356 3.17 -15.80 40.98
C PHE A 356 2.58 -16.44 42.25
N GLN A 357 3.03 -17.64 42.63
CA GLN A 357 2.68 -18.29 43.89
C GLN A 357 3.17 -17.49 45.09
N SER A 358 4.44 -17.05 45.12
CA SER A 358 4.97 -16.24 46.22
C SER A 358 4.19 -14.93 46.39
N LYS A 359 3.83 -14.26 45.29
CA LYS A 359 2.98 -13.05 45.36
C LYS A 359 1.57 -13.33 45.90
N LEU A 360 1.01 -14.50 45.57
CA LEU A 360 -0.30 -14.93 46.09
C LEU A 360 -0.23 -15.24 47.60
N GLU A 361 0.92 -15.71 48.09
CA GLU A 361 1.17 -16.01 49.50
C GLU A 361 1.49 -14.77 50.35
N GLU A 362 2.16 -13.76 49.77
CA GLU A 362 2.62 -12.56 50.48
C GLU A 362 1.52 -11.48 50.68
N GLU A 363 0.45 -11.44 49.88
CA GLU A 363 -0.68 -10.49 50.04
C GLU A 363 -2.05 -11.13 49.75
N PRO A 364 -2.93 -11.31 50.75
CA PRO A 364 -4.33 -11.55 50.46
C PRO A 364 -5.23 -10.60 51.25
N ALA A 365 -5.51 -9.42 50.69
CA ALA A 365 -6.88 -8.93 50.70
C ALA A 365 -7.55 -9.48 49.43
N PRO A 366 -8.62 -10.30 49.51
CA PRO A 366 -9.28 -10.86 48.33
C PRO A 366 -9.88 -9.83 47.36
N SER A 367 -9.87 -8.56 47.75
CA SER A 367 -10.23 -7.40 46.94
C SER A 367 -9.22 -7.05 45.83
N GLU A 368 -8.02 -7.64 45.82
CA GLU A 368 -6.94 -7.25 44.88
C GLU A 368 -6.76 -8.21 43.68
N ILE A 369 -7.37 -9.40 43.71
CA ILE A 369 -7.33 -10.30 42.54
C ILE A 369 -8.21 -9.71 41.42
N PRO A 370 -7.67 -9.45 40.21
CA PRO A 370 -8.45 -8.92 39.10
C PRO A 370 -9.64 -9.83 38.76
N VAL A 371 -10.79 -9.23 38.47
CA VAL A 371 -12.03 -9.94 38.10
C VAL A 371 -11.80 -11.00 37.00
N PRO A 372 -11.01 -10.76 35.94
CA PRO A 372 -10.72 -11.78 34.92
C PRO A 372 -10.02 -13.02 35.48
N VAL A 373 -9.13 -12.87 36.46
CA VAL A 373 -8.42 -14.00 37.09
C VAL A 373 -9.39 -14.80 37.95
N LYS A 374 -10.28 -14.13 38.69
CA LYS A 374 -11.35 -14.79 39.45
C LYS A 374 -12.23 -15.64 38.52
N ARG A 375 -12.55 -15.13 37.32
CA ARG A 375 -13.38 -15.84 36.33
C ARG A 375 -12.79 -17.16 35.84
N LEU A 376 -11.46 -17.32 35.84
CA LEU A 376 -10.80 -18.56 35.40
C LEU A 376 -11.05 -19.73 36.34
N VAL A 377 -11.24 -19.47 37.64
CA VAL A 377 -11.42 -20.48 38.69
C VAL A 377 -12.85 -20.56 39.22
N THR A 378 -13.72 -19.62 38.84
CA THR A 378 -15.16 -19.70 39.13
C THR A 378 -15.87 -20.66 38.18
N GLU A 379 -16.81 -21.43 38.73
CA GLU A 379 -17.67 -22.30 37.92
C GLU A 379 -18.44 -21.49 36.87
N GLN A 380 -18.45 -21.99 35.63
CA GLN A 380 -19.19 -21.38 34.55
C GLN A 380 -20.69 -21.42 34.88
N SER A 381 -21.37 -20.30 34.71
CA SER A 381 -22.82 -20.27 34.91
C SER A 381 -23.52 -21.03 33.79
N ASP A 382 -24.40 -21.97 34.12
CA ASP A 382 -25.30 -22.64 33.17
C ASP A 382 -26.31 -21.69 32.49
N LYS A 383 -26.37 -20.42 32.94
CA LYS A 383 -27.16 -19.38 32.30
C LYS A 383 -26.41 -18.91 31.07
N LYS A 384 -26.87 -19.33 29.89
CA LYS A 384 -26.51 -18.69 28.62
C LYS A 384 -26.68 -17.17 28.78
N PRO A 385 -25.64 -16.35 28.56
CA PRO A 385 -25.85 -14.92 28.40
C PRO A 385 -26.86 -14.74 27.27
N ILE A 386 -27.81 -13.84 27.47
CA ILE A 386 -28.83 -13.49 26.49
C ILE A 386 -28.14 -13.25 25.15
N ASP A 387 -28.60 -13.93 24.10
CA ASP A 387 -28.09 -13.84 22.74
C ASP A 387 -27.94 -12.38 22.31
N ALA A 388 -26.73 -11.85 22.38
CA ALA A 388 -26.28 -10.76 21.55
C ALA A 388 -25.56 -11.33 20.33
N SER A 389 -26.18 -12.33 19.68
CA SER A 389 -25.91 -12.56 18.26
C SER A 389 -26.43 -11.33 17.52
N GLY A 390 -25.57 -10.33 17.36
CA GLY A 390 -25.78 -9.19 16.46
C GLY A 390 -25.83 -9.70 15.03
N VAL A 391 -26.95 -10.32 14.66
CA VAL A 391 -27.39 -10.41 13.28
C VAL A 391 -27.60 -8.97 12.83
N PHE A 392 -26.86 -8.55 11.80
CA PHE A 392 -27.06 -7.26 11.13
C PHE A 392 -28.56 -7.05 10.88
N PRO A 393 -29.24 -6.05 11.48
CA PRO A 393 -30.56 -5.69 11.06
C PRO A 393 -30.38 -4.87 9.78
N THR A 394 -30.43 -5.56 8.63
CA THR A 394 -30.74 -4.90 7.37
C THR A 394 -32.15 -4.32 7.48
N GLY A 395 -32.26 -3.01 7.63
CA GLY A 395 -33.50 -2.26 7.44
C GLY A 395 -34.52 -2.37 8.57
N ASN A 396 -34.35 -1.54 9.61
CA ASN A 396 -35.38 -0.63 10.13
C ASN A 396 -34.81 0.05 11.39
N GLU A 397 -35.03 1.37 11.49
CA GLU A 397 -34.63 2.18 12.63
C GLU A 397 -35.05 1.55 13.97
N PRO A 398 -34.17 1.46 14.97
CA PRO A 398 -34.57 1.04 16.29
C PRO A 398 -35.24 2.21 17.00
N THR A 399 -36.56 2.14 17.18
CA THR A 399 -37.27 2.94 18.18
C THR A 399 -36.80 2.53 19.57
N PHE A 400 -35.89 3.30 20.17
CA PHE A 400 -35.48 3.14 21.55
C PHE A 400 -36.49 3.86 22.47
N SER A 401 -37.47 3.10 22.96
CA SER A 401 -38.34 3.52 24.07
C SER A 401 -37.60 3.35 25.40
N GLY A 402 -37.15 4.46 25.97
CA GLY A 402 -37.04 4.64 27.42
C GLY A 402 -35.80 4.08 28.12
N SER A 403 -34.74 4.87 28.20
CA SER A 403 -34.00 5.07 29.46
C SER A 403 -33.14 6.34 29.36
N THR A 404 -33.35 7.26 30.31
CA THR A 404 -32.44 8.30 30.84
C THR A 404 -31.20 8.64 30.02
N HIS A 405 -31.06 9.91 29.62
CA HIS A 405 -29.85 10.58 29.13
C HIS A 405 -28.54 10.02 29.73
N LYS A 406 -27.96 8.99 29.10
CA LYS A 406 -26.52 8.77 29.13
C LYS A 406 -25.99 9.46 27.88
N THR A 407 -25.18 10.49 28.08
CA THR A 407 -24.29 11.06 27.06
C THR A 407 -23.66 9.89 26.30
N LYS A 408 -23.71 9.93 24.96
CA LYS A 408 -23.01 8.93 24.13
C LYS A 408 -21.56 8.82 24.64
N PRO A 409 -21.03 7.61 24.87
CA PRO A 409 -19.63 7.46 25.25
C PRO A 409 -18.75 8.13 24.18
N GLU A 410 -17.82 8.96 24.63
CA GLU A 410 -16.90 9.69 23.76
C GLU A 410 -15.76 8.75 23.35
N PHE A 411 -15.63 8.48 22.05
CA PHE A 411 -14.67 7.51 21.52
C PHE A 411 -13.41 8.21 20.99
N TYR A 412 -12.28 7.98 21.65
CA TYR A 412 -10.97 8.50 21.22
C TYR A 412 -10.28 7.57 20.22
N PHE A 413 -10.71 7.62 18.96
CA PHE A 413 -10.12 6.84 17.87
C PHE A 413 -9.25 7.69 16.94
N PRO A 414 -7.94 7.40 16.78
CA PRO A 414 -7.06 8.16 15.90
C PRO A 414 -7.30 7.90 14.41
N LYS A 415 -7.98 6.82 14.05
CA LYS A 415 -8.20 6.39 12.66
C LYS A 415 -9.68 6.07 12.40
N PRO A 416 -10.12 6.01 11.13
CA PRO A 416 -11.53 5.78 10.78
C PRO A 416 -12.09 4.47 11.35
N PHE A 417 -13.23 4.54 12.02
CA PHE A 417 -13.86 3.40 12.67
C PHE A 417 -15.24 3.09 12.09
N ASN A 418 -15.73 1.88 12.32
CA ASN A 418 -17.06 1.42 11.93
C ASN A 418 -17.90 1.05 13.17
N GLU A 419 -19.19 0.77 12.97
CA GLU A 419 -20.09 0.37 14.06
C GLU A 419 -19.63 -0.90 14.79
N ALA A 420 -19.00 -1.85 14.09
CA ALA A 420 -18.45 -3.05 14.70
C ALA A 420 -17.34 -2.74 15.72
N GLN A 421 -16.48 -1.74 15.46
CA GLN A 421 -15.45 -1.30 16.41
C GLN A 421 -16.06 -0.65 17.66
N ILE A 422 -17.16 0.08 17.50
CA ILE A 422 -17.92 0.67 18.62
C ILE A 422 -18.48 -0.45 19.51
N GLN A 423 -19.11 -1.45 18.90
CA GLN A 423 -19.68 -2.60 19.62
C GLN A 423 -18.64 -3.38 20.41
N ILE A 424 -17.40 -3.50 19.90
CA ILE A 424 -16.32 -4.16 20.64
C ILE A 424 -16.06 -3.44 21.97
N ILE A 425 -16.00 -2.11 21.98
CA ILE A 425 -15.78 -1.33 23.20
C ILE A 425 -16.98 -1.45 24.13
N GLU A 426 -18.20 -1.31 23.62
CA GLU A 426 -19.41 -1.46 24.43
C GLU A 426 -19.49 -2.85 25.09
N GLN A 427 -19.08 -3.90 24.37
CA GLN A 427 -19.00 -5.25 24.93
C GLN A 427 -17.87 -5.41 25.95
N LEU A 428 -16.70 -4.78 25.74
CA LEU A 428 -15.60 -4.79 26.70
C LEU A 428 -15.90 -3.96 27.97
N GLU A 429 -16.78 -2.96 27.90
CA GLU A 429 -17.26 -2.24 29.08
C GLU A 429 -18.26 -3.05 29.91
N GLN A 430 -19.00 -3.96 29.27
CA GLN A 430 -20.04 -4.76 29.91
C GLN A 430 -19.55 -6.15 30.34
N ASN A 431 -18.49 -6.66 29.74
CA ASN A 431 -17.98 -8.02 29.95
C ASN A 431 -16.49 -8.01 30.29
N ASP A 432 -16.06 -9.00 31.09
CA ASP A 432 -14.66 -9.16 31.51
C ASP A 432 -13.72 -9.56 30.36
N GLY A 433 -14.25 -10.03 29.22
CA GLY A 433 -13.47 -10.40 28.05
C GLY A 433 -14.34 -10.59 26.80
N VAL A 434 -13.78 -10.27 25.63
CA VAL A 434 -14.44 -10.33 24.32
C VAL A 434 -13.52 -10.99 23.31
N VAL A 435 -14.04 -11.94 22.54
CA VAL A 435 -13.30 -12.58 21.43
C VAL A 435 -13.75 -11.93 20.12
N VAL A 436 -12.82 -11.26 19.44
CA VAL A 436 -13.09 -10.58 18.17
C VAL A 436 -12.53 -11.40 17.00
N GLN A 437 -13.40 -11.81 16.09
CA GLN A 437 -13.01 -12.54 14.88
C GLN A 437 -13.35 -11.72 13.63
N GLY A 438 -12.31 -11.33 12.87
CA GLY A 438 -12.46 -10.70 11.55
C GLY A 438 -11.92 -11.59 10.42
N PRO A 439 -12.43 -11.46 9.17
CA PRO A 439 -11.79 -12.01 7.98
C PRO A 439 -10.37 -11.43 7.78
N PRO A 440 -9.47 -12.10 7.04
CA PRO A 440 -8.16 -11.53 6.73
C PRO A 440 -8.31 -10.23 5.92
N GLY A 441 -7.51 -9.22 6.24
CA GLY A 441 -7.52 -7.92 5.56
C GLY A 441 -8.54 -6.89 6.06
N THR A 442 -9.41 -7.22 7.03
CA THR A 442 -10.45 -6.28 7.53
C THR A 442 -9.95 -5.30 8.61
N GLY A 443 -8.67 -4.93 8.58
CA GLY A 443 -8.13 -3.92 9.48
C GLY A 443 -8.04 -4.31 10.96
N LYS A 444 -7.79 -5.58 11.30
CA LYS A 444 -7.65 -6.03 12.71
C LYS A 444 -6.63 -5.20 13.49
N THR A 445 -5.44 -4.98 12.92
CA THR A 445 -4.38 -4.17 13.54
C THR A 445 -4.81 -2.73 13.75
N HIS A 446 -5.61 -2.18 12.83
CA HIS A 446 -6.20 -0.86 12.96
C HIS A 446 -7.24 -0.84 14.11
N THR A 447 -8.11 -1.86 14.21
CA THR A 447 -9.03 -2.00 15.35
C THR A 447 -8.29 -2.09 16.69
N ILE A 448 -7.20 -2.85 16.77
CA ILE A 448 -6.40 -2.96 18.00
C ILE A 448 -5.79 -1.60 18.36
N ALA A 449 -5.21 -0.87 17.39
CA ALA A 449 -4.64 0.45 17.63
C ALA A 449 -5.67 1.48 18.14
N ASN A 450 -6.89 1.46 17.58
CA ASN A 450 -8.00 2.30 18.02
C ASN A 450 -8.40 1.99 19.48
N ILE A 451 -8.50 0.70 19.83
CA ILE A 451 -8.82 0.26 21.21
C ILE A 451 -7.72 0.67 22.19
N ILE A 452 -6.44 0.51 21.83
CA ILE A 452 -5.30 0.93 22.66
C ILE A 452 -5.38 2.43 22.92
N CYS A 453 -5.56 3.25 21.88
CA CYS A 453 -5.62 4.70 22.01
C CYS A 453 -6.81 5.15 22.86
N HIS A 454 -7.96 4.50 22.71
CA HIS A 454 -9.13 4.77 23.54
C HIS A 454 -8.83 4.50 25.02
N TYR A 455 -8.25 3.34 25.35
CA TYR A 455 -7.96 3.00 26.74
C TYR A 455 -6.87 3.87 27.36
N LEU A 456 -5.82 4.19 26.61
CA LEU A 456 -4.80 5.15 27.04
C LEU A 456 -5.40 6.54 27.31
N ALA A 457 -6.29 7.02 26.43
CA ALA A 457 -6.98 8.30 26.62
C ALA A 457 -7.90 8.30 27.86
N THR A 458 -8.46 7.15 28.23
CA THR A 458 -9.23 6.98 29.48
C THR A 458 -8.37 6.74 30.73
N GLY A 459 -7.04 6.79 30.61
CA GLY A 459 -6.10 6.60 31.72
C GLY A 459 -5.87 5.15 32.14
N ARG A 460 -6.16 4.17 31.28
CA ARG A 460 -5.92 2.74 31.55
C ARG A 460 -4.58 2.29 30.95
N SER A 461 -3.94 1.31 31.60
CA SER A 461 -2.78 0.61 31.04
C SER A 461 -3.24 -0.55 30.13
N VAL A 462 -2.49 -0.80 29.07
CA VAL A 462 -2.81 -1.86 28.09
C VAL A 462 -1.57 -2.72 27.87
N LEU A 463 -1.71 -4.02 28.10
CA LEU A 463 -0.71 -5.03 27.74
C LEU A 463 -1.14 -5.70 26.43
N VAL A 464 -0.28 -5.64 25.41
CA VAL A 464 -0.50 -6.32 24.14
C VAL A 464 0.43 -7.52 24.04
N THR A 465 -0.13 -8.69 23.78
CA THR A 465 0.64 -9.91 23.56
C THR A 465 0.36 -10.44 22.15
N SER A 466 1.41 -10.94 21.49
CA SER A 466 1.33 -11.56 20.17
C SER A 466 2.22 -12.79 20.17
N LYS A 467 1.84 -13.82 19.40
CA LYS A 467 2.72 -14.95 19.15
C LYS A 467 3.94 -14.55 18.32
N LYS A 468 3.77 -13.58 17.42
CA LYS A 468 4.81 -13.14 16.47
C LYS A 468 5.27 -11.70 16.71
N GLU A 469 6.58 -11.46 16.73
CA GLU A 469 7.20 -10.15 16.91
C GLU A 469 6.81 -9.13 15.81
N PRO A 470 6.87 -9.45 14.50
CA PRO A 470 6.53 -8.49 13.45
C PRO A 470 5.12 -7.92 13.57
N ALA A 471 4.19 -8.65 14.19
CA ALA A 471 2.84 -8.17 14.42
C ALA A 471 2.78 -7.01 15.44
N LEU A 472 3.69 -6.99 16.43
CA LEU A 472 3.80 -5.89 17.38
C LEU A 472 4.47 -4.67 16.74
N THR A 473 5.50 -4.87 15.92
CA THR A 473 6.15 -3.78 15.18
C THR A 473 5.16 -3.09 14.25
N VAL A 474 4.40 -3.86 13.47
CA VAL A 474 3.33 -3.31 12.61
C VAL A 474 2.26 -2.61 13.44
N LEU A 475 1.91 -3.14 14.61
CA LEU A 475 0.96 -2.47 15.51
C LEU A 475 1.50 -1.11 16.01
N GLN A 476 2.78 -1.03 16.38
CA GLN A 476 3.42 0.22 16.79
C GLN A 476 3.37 1.28 15.68
N GLU A 477 3.57 0.90 14.41
CA GLU A 477 3.43 1.82 13.27
C GLU A 477 2.02 2.39 13.14
N HIS A 478 0.99 1.65 13.55
CA HIS A 478 -0.40 2.13 13.54
C HIS A 478 -0.75 3.07 14.70
N ILE A 479 0.06 3.11 15.76
CA ILE A 479 -0.09 4.03 16.90
C ILE A 479 0.48 5.41 16.50
N PRO A 480 -0.14 6.55 16.89
CA PRO A 480 0.39 7.89 16.63
C PRO A 480 1.79 8.10 17.20
N GLU A 481 2.65 8.85 16.52
CA GLU A 481 4.07 9.05 16.90
C GLU A 481 4.23 9.53 18.36
N GLN A 482 3.36 10.44 18.82
CA GLN A 482 3.38 10.97 20.17
C GLN A 482 3.10 9.91 21.25
N LEU A 483 2.38 8.84 20.89
CA LEU A 483 2.05 7.74 21.80
C LEU A 483 3.01 6.56 21.66
N ARG A 484 3.74 6.44 20.53
CA ARG A 484 4.71 5.35 20.31
C ARG A 484 5.82 5.35 21.35
N GLU A 485 6.27 6.54 21.76
CA GLU A 485 7.30 6.71 22.79
C GLU A 485 6.87 6.21 24.17
N LEU A 486 5.56 6.04 24.39
CA LEU A 486 4.98 5.46 25.60
C LEU A 486 4.77 3.94 25.51
N THR A 487 5.00 3.34 24.34
CA THR A 487 4.87 1.89 24.14
C THR A 487 6.19 1.20 24.41
N ILE A 488 6.19 0.22 25.33
CA ILE A 488 7.37 -0.57 25.68
C ILE A 488 7.22 -1.94 25.02
N SER A 489 8.19 -2.33 24.17
CA SER A 489 8.25 -3.69 23.62
C SER A 489 9.18 -4.54 24.48
N LEU A 490 8.62 -5.50 25.22
CA LEU A 490 9.37 -6.42 26.08
C LEU A 490 9.90 -7.68 25.36
N LEU A 491 9.70 -7.81 24.04
CA LEU A 491 10.11 -9.01 23.30
C LEU A 491 11.49 -8.91 22.65
N THR A 492 11.89 -7.72 22.20
CA THR A 492 13.22 -7.49 21.63
C THR A 492 14.21 -7.27 22.75
N ASN A 493 15.21 -8.16 22.85
CA ASN A 493 16.42 -8.07 23.68
C ASN A 493 16.23 -7.27 24.98
N GLU A 494 16.18 -7.92 26.15
CA GLU A 494 15.81 -7.28 27.44
C GLU A 494 16.42 -5.89 27.66
N ARG A 495 17.68 -5.70 27.28
CA ARG A 495 18.36 -4.40 27.31
C ARG A 495 17.75 -3.34 26.39
N GLN A 496 17.36 -3.68 25.17
CA GLN A 496 16.66 -2.77 24.26
C GLN A 496 15.27 -2.42 24.81
N GLY A 497 14.55 -3.38 25.38
CA GLY A 497 13.30 -3.13 26.10
C GLY A 497 13.48 -2.22 27.32
N LEU A 498 14.53 -2.43 28.12
CA LEU A 498 14.89 -1.58 29.26
C LEU A 498 15.31 -0.18 28.81
N LYS A 499 16.10 -0.04 27.75
CA LYS A 499 16.44 1.28 27.17
C LYS A 499 15.21 2.02 26.67
N GLN A 500 14.26 1.33 26.04
CA GLN A 500 12.97 1.93 25.65
C GLN A 500 12.18 2.38 26.88
N LEU A 501 12.16 1.57 27.94
CA LEU A 501 11.53 1.93 29.21
C LEU A 501 12.21 3.14 29.86
N GLU A 502 13.54 3.17 29.93
CA GLU A 502 14.31 4.31 30.46
C GLU A 502 14.03 5.58 29.65
N ALA A 503 14.04 5.49 28.32
CA ALA A 503 13.73 6.63 27.45
C ALA A 503 12.29 7.12 27.66
N ALA A 504 11.32 6.21 27.76
CA ALA A 504 9.92 6.55 28.04
C ALA A 504 9.77 7.21 29.43
N VAL A 505 10.45 6.69 30.46
CA VAL A 505 10.46 7.25 31.81
C VAL A 505 11.11 8.63 31.84
N GLN A 506 12.24 8.80 31.16
CA GLN A 506 12.91 10.11 31.04
C GLN A 506 12.02 11.13 30.33
N LEU A 507 11.34 10.72 29.26
CA LEU A 507 10.40 11.58 28.54
C LEU A 507 9.21 11.97 29.42
N LEU A 508 8.61 11.00 30.11
CA LEU A 508 7.51 11.25 31.04
C LEU A 508 7.93 12.16 32.20
N ALA A 509 9.12 11.93 32.78
CA ALA A 509 9.67 12.80 33.82
C ALA A 509 9.95 14.22 33.27
N GLY A 510 10.43 14.33 32.03
CA GLY A 510 10.60 15.59 31.30
C GLY A 510 9.28 16.34 31.15
N LEU A 511 8.25 15.69 30.61
CA LEU A 511 6.90 16.25 30.47
C LEU A 511 6.31 16.68 31.82
N VAL A 512 6.38 15.83 32.84
CA VAL A 512 5.85 16.14 34.18
C VAL A 512 6.58 17.31 34.83
N SER A 513 7.90 17.45 34.60
CA SER A 513 8.69 18.55 35.16
C SER A 513 8.53 19.88 34.43
N GLN A 514 8.32 19.84 33.11
CA GLN A 514 8.26 21.03 32.25
C GLN A 514 6.84 21.56 32.08
N THR A 515 5.82 20.70 32.23
CA THR A 515 4.44 21.07 31.93
C THR A 515 3.60 21.23 33.18
N ASN A 516 2.88 22.35 33.29
CA ASN A 516 1.93 22.56 34.36
C ASN A 516 0.64 21.76 34.07
N PRO A 517 0.16 20.91 35.00
CA PRO A 517 -1.08 20.16 34.82
C PRO A 517 -2.30 21.03 34.49
N ARG A 518 -2.30 22.30 34.92
CA ARG A 518 -3.37 23.25 34.62
C ARG A 518 -3.42 23.62 33.14
N ASP A 519 -2.27 23.83 32.52
CA ASP A 519 -2.17 24.25 31.13
C ASP A 519 -2.59 23.10 30.21
N LEU A 520 -2.12 21.87 30.50
CA LEU A 520 -2.56 20.65 29.79
C LEU A 520 -4.07 20.43 29.89
N LYS A 521 -4.64 20.68 31.08
CA LYS A 521 -6.09 20.55 31.25
C LYS A 521 -6.85 21.59 30.43
N GLN A 522 -6.36 22.83 30.36
CA GLN A 522 -6.95 23.86 29.50
C GLN A 522 -6.85 23.50 28.02
N GLU A 523 -5.72 22.95 27.58
CA GLU A 523 -5.55 22.48 26.21
C GLU A 523 -6.52 21.34 25.90
N ALA A 524 -6.62 20.33 26.77
CA ALA A 524 -7.59 19.24 26.64
C ALA A 524 -9.04 19.76 26.53
N GLU A 525 -9.44 20.67 27.43
CA GLU A 525 -10.77 21.31 27.38
C GLU A 525 -11.00 22.08 26.06
N SER A 526 -9.97 22.75 25.52
CA SER A 526 -10.05 23.44 24.23
C SER A 526 -10.22 22.47 23.05
N TYR A 527 -9.53 21.33 23.08
CA TYR A 527 -9.66 20.29 22.06
C TYR A 527 -11.04 19.62 22.13
N GLU A 528 -11.56 19.31 23.32
CA GLU A 528 -12.92 18.79 23.49
C GLU A 528 -13.97 19.76 22.93
N GLN A 529 -13.83 21.06 23.18
CA GLN A 529 -14.72 22.07 22.62
C GLN A 529 -14.66 22.09 21.09
N ARG A 530 -13.46 21.97 20.52
CA ARG A 530 -13.25 21.90 19.07
C ARG A 530 -13.89 20.65 18.47
N VAL A 531 -13.75 19.48 19.12
CA VAL A 531 -14.41 18.23 18.70
C VAL A 531 -15.92 18.41 18.68
N LYS A 532 -16.51 18.92 19.77
CA LYS A 532 -17.96 19.20 19.85
C LYS A 532 -18.43 20.17 18.77
N GLN A 533 -17.62 21.16 18.41
CA GLN A 533 -17.95 22.09 17.33
C GLN A 533 -17.95 21.38 15.96
N ILE A 534 -16.92 20.58 15.68
CA ILE A 534 -16.83 19.81 14.43
C ILE A 534 -17.99 18.82 14.32
N GLU A 535 -18.36 18.13 15.40
CA GLU A 535 -19.52 17.23 15.40
C GLU A 535 -20.84 17.95 15.06
N ARG A 536 -21.04 19.16 15.59
CA ARG A 536 -22.21 19.99 15.23
C ARG A 536 -22.17 20.40 13.77
N ASP A 537 -21.01 20.76 13.25
CA ASP A 537 -20.84 21.11 11.84
C ASP A 537 -21.11 19.92 10.92
N ILE A 538 -20.66 18.71 11.29
CA ILE A 538 -20.99 17.46 10.58
C ILE A 538 -22.50 17.24 10.57
N GLN A 539 -23.17 17.31 11.72
CA GLN A 539 -24.62 17.12 11.81
C GLN A 539 -25.41 18.16 10.99
N ARG A 540 -24.93 19.41 10.98
CA ARG A 540 -25.50 20.49 10.18
C ARG A 540 -25.35 20.18 8.69
N ILE A 541 -24.15 19.85 8.23
CA ILE A 541 -23.86 19.52 6.83
C ILE A 541 -24.68 18.29 6.40
N ASP A 542 -24.74 17.23 7.20
CA ASP A 542 -25.55 16.03 6.90
C ASP A 542 -27.04 16.38 6.76
N THR A 543 -27.52 17.33 7.57
CA THR A 543 -28.90 17.80 7.48
C THR A 543 -29.13 18.63 6.24
N GLU A 544 -28.22 19.54 5.90
CA GLU A 544 -28.25 20.29 4.64
C GLU A 544 -28.22 19.35 3.43
N ILE A 545 -27.34 18.35 3.40
CA ILE A 545 -27.26 17.33 2.35
C ILE A 545 -28.58 16.55 2.24
N ARG A 546 -29.15 16.13 3.37
CA ARG A 546 -30.44 15.43 3.39
C ARG A 546 -31.55 16.31 2.86
N GLU A 547 -31.59 17.58 3.23
CA GLU A 547 -32.56 18.55 2.73
C GLU A 547 -32.42 18.75 1.21
N TRP A 548 -31.20 18.89 0.70
CA TRP A 548 -30.93 18.97 -0.74
C TRP A 548 -31.37 17.69 -1.47
N GLY A 549 -31.07 16.52 -0.91
CA GLY A 549 -31.53 15.24 -1.43
C GLY A 549 -33.06 15.15 -1.49
N LEU A 550 -33.74 15.55 -0.42
CA LEU A 550 -35.20 15.61 -0.38
C LEU A 550 -35.78 16.61 -1.37
N LYS A 551 -35.15 17.79 -1.55
CA LYS A 551 -35.57 18.78 -2.55
C LYS A 551 -35.46 18.23 -3.98
N GLN A 552 -34.41 17.48 -4.27
CA GLN A 552 -34.21 16.88 -5.60
C GLN A 552 -35.23 15.76 -5.88
N LEU A 553 -35.61 15.00 -4.85
CA LEU A 553 -36.58 13.90 -4.94
C LEU A 553 -38.04 14.37 -4.89
N LYS A 554 -38.31 15.57 -4.35
CA LYS A 554 -39.67 16.14 -4.31
C LYS A 554 -40.13 16.48 -5.73
N PRO A 555 -41.33 16.04 -6.16
CA PRO A 555 -41.87 16.43 -7.45
C PRO A 555 -42.11 17.94 -7.51
N ILE A 556 -41.77 18.55 -8.64
CA ILE A 556 -42.03 19.97 -8.90
C ILE A 556 -43.55 20.16 -9.05
N GLU A 557 -44.09 21.19 -8.39
CA GLU A 557 -45.54 21.45 -8.38
C GLU A 557 -46.09 21.76 -9.79
N LYS A 558 -47.36 21.41 -10.00
CA LYS A 558 -48.13 21.55 -11.26
C LYS A 558 -48.07 22.95 -11.89
N ALA A 559 -47.78 23.99 -11.12
CA ALA A 559 -47.70 25.37 -11.62
C ALA A 559 -46.53 25.61 -12.58
N LEU A 560 -45.46 24.81 -12.49
CA LEU A 560 -44.23 24.98 -13.28
C LEU A 560 -44.10 24.02 -14.47
N SER A 561 -44.65 22.80 -14.40
CA SER A 561 -44.43 21.78 -15.46
C SER A 561 -45.47 21.80 -16.60
N GLY A 562 -46.56 22.55 -16.47
CA GLY A 562 -47.62 22.65 -17.50
C GLY A 562 -48.29 21.31 -17.87
N SER A 563 -48.00 20.23 -17.15
CA SER A 563 -48.45 18.86 -17.42
C SER A 563 -49.08 18.25 -16.16
N ASP A 564 -50.00 17.30 -16.33
CA ASP A 564 -50.69 16.61 -15.22
C ASP A 564 -49.80 15.62 -14.45
N ILE A 565 -48.50 15.58 -14.77
CA ILE A 565 -47.56 14.58 -14.28
C ILE A 565 -46.62 15.25 -13.27
N SER A 566 -46.55 14.70 -12.06
CA SER A 566 -45.59 15.10 -11.04
C SER A 566 -44.21 14.59 -11.45
N MET A 567 -43.31 15.49 -11.85
CA MET A 567 -41.96 15.15 -12.30
C MET A 567 -40.91 15.64 -11.31
N THR A 568 -39.84 14.87 -11.13
CA THR A 568 -38.66 15.28 -10.35
C THR A 568 -37.82 16.31 -11.11
N ALA A 569 -36.94 17.04 -10.40
CA ALA A 569 -36.06 18.02 -11.03
C ALA A 569 -35.11 17.39 -12.08
N MET A 570 -34.72 16.12 -11.89
CA MET A 570 -33.89 15.38 -12.84
C MET A 570 -34.66 15.04 -14.12
N GLU A 571 -35.89 14.53 -14.00
CA GLU A 571 -36.75 14.21 -15.15
C GLU A 571 -37.11 15.47 -15.95
N LEU A 572 -37.36 16.59 -15.27
CA LEU A 572 -37.60 17.88 -15.91
C LEU A 572 -36.37 18.34 -16.73
N ALA A 573 -35.17 18.21 -16.18
CA ALA A 573 -33.94 18.57 -16.89
C ALA A 573 -33.71 17.66 -18.11
N GLU A 574 -33.99 16.36 -18.00
CA GLU A 574 -33.91 15.42 -19.11
C GLU A 574 -34.94 15.74 -20.20
N GLN A 575 -36.16 16.11 -19.82
CA GLN A 575 -37.19 16.56 -20.75
C GLN A 575 -36.77 17.82 -21.53
N VAL A 576 -36.21 18.83 -20.84
CA VAL A 576 -35.72 20.07 -21.50
C VAL A 576 -34.61 19.76 -22.51
N ILE A 577 -33.72 18.81 -22.21
CA ILE A 577 -32.67 18.39 -23.14
C ILE A 577 -33.26 17.63 -24.33
N ASN A 578 -34.22 16.72 -24.10
CA ASN A 578 -34.86 15.92 -25.14
C ASN A 578 -35.75 16.77 -26.06
N GLU A 579 -36.40 17.80 -25.53
CA GLU A 579 -37.27 18.71 -26.28
C GLU A 579 -36.54 19.91 -26.89
N LYS A 580 -35.21 19.95 -26.83
CA LYS A 580 -34.39 21.08 -27.30
C LYS A 580 -34.78 21.56 -28.71
N SER A 581 -35.04 20.63 -29.64
CA SER A 581 -35.45 20.97 -31.01
C SER A 581 -36.79 21.71 -31.11
N ASN A 582 -37.69 21.53 -30.14
CA ASN A 582 -38.99 22.20 -30.11
C ASN A 582 -38.91 23.61 -29.53
N HIS A 583 -37.87 23.89 -28.74
CA HIS A 583 -37.71 25.14 -27.98
C HIS A 583 -36.55 26.02 -28.47
N ASP A 584 -35.95 25.69 -29.61
CA ASP A 584 -34.90 26.48 -30.29
C ASP A 584 -35.35 27.90 -30.73
N TRP A 585 -36.63 28.23 -30.57
CA TRP A 585 -37.16 29.58 -30.82
C TRP A 585 -36.73 30.60 -29.76
N LEU A 586 -36.24 30.15 -28.58
CA LEU A 586 -35.70 31.00 -27.53
C LEU A 586 -34.17 31.05 -27.64
N PRO A 587 -33.58 32.12 -28.21
CA PRO A 587 -32.13 32.21 -28.45
C PRO A 587 -31.30 32.51 -27.19
N ASP A 588 -31.97 32.75 -26.06
CA ASP A 588 -31.34 33.19 -24.83
C ASP A 588 -30.54 32.06 -24.19
N LYS A 589 -29.29 32.36 -23.84
CA LYS A 589 -28.47 31.46 -23.04
C LYS A 589 -28.97 31.52 -21.60
N LEU A 590 -29.40 30.39 -21.05
CA LEU A 590 -29.79 30.29 -19.65
C LEU A 590 -28.54 30.03 -18.79
N GLY A 591 -28.41 30.76 -17.69
CA GLY A 591 -27.33 30.58 -16.72
C GLY A 591 -27.75 31.06 -15.33
N THR A 592 -26.99 30.66 -14.32
CA THR A 592 -27.24 31.04 -12.91
C THR A 592 -26.52 32.32 -12.50
N SER A 593 -25.79 32.97 -13.43
CA SER A 593 -25.14 34.26 -13.20
C SER A 593 -26.17 35.38 -13.09
N PRO A 594 -25.93 36.43 -12.27
CA PRO A 594 -26.79 37.63 -12.22
C PRO A 594 -27.05 38.27 -13.59
N ASP A 595 -26.15 38.07 -14.56
CA ASP A 595 -26.26 38.58 -15.93
C ASP A 595 -27.48 38.01 -16.70
N PHE A 596 -28.00 36.86 -16.27
CA PHE A 596 -29.14 36.18 -16.87
C PHE A 596 -30.47 36.44 -16.12
N ASN A 597 -30.46 37.32 -15.11
CA ASN A 597 -31.71 37.75 -14.48
C ASN A 597 -32.52 38.66 -15.43
N PRO A 598 -33.85 38.51 -15.49
CA PRO A 598 -34.69 39.38 -16.30
C PRO A 598 -34.54 40.84 -15.87
N GLN A 599 -34.27 41.73 -16.83
CA GLN A 599 -34.13 43.18 -16.60
C GLN A 599 -35.47 43.94 -16.60
N PHE A 600 -36.57 43.22 -16.77
CA PHE A 600 -37.93 43.75 -16.74
C PHE A 600 -38.68 43.14 -15.55
N ALA A 601 -39.58 43.93 -14.98
CA ALA A 601 -40.45 43.51 -13.90
C ALA A 601 -41.83 43.05 -14.44
N ASP A 602 -42.59 42.37 -13.60
CA ASP A 602 -43.98 41.96 -13.93
C ASP A 602 -44.88 43.16 -14.26
N SER A 603 -44.58 44.35 -13.71
CA SER A 603 -45.24 45.61 -14.05
C SER A 603 -45.07 45.96 -15.52
N ASP A 604 -43.85 45.79 -16.05
CA ASP A 604 -43.52 46.17 -17.42
C ASP A 604 -44.25 45.25 -18.41
N ILE A 605 -44.36 43.96 -18.07
CA ILE A 605 -45.14 42.98 -18.84
C ILE A 605 -46.64 43.34 -18.82
N ALA A 606 -47.15 43.79 -17.66
CA ALA A 606 -48.54 44.21 -17.53
C ALA A 606 -48.84 45.44 -18.40
N GLU A 607 -47.96 46.45 -18.38
CA GLU A 607 -48.06 47.65 -19.20
C GLU A 607 -48.01 47.31 -20.70
N ILE A 608 -47.10 46.44 -21.12
CA ILE A 608 -47.02 45.98 -22.52
C ILE A 608 -48.30 45.24 -22.92
N ARG A 609 -48.88 44.41 -22.04
CA ARG A 609 -50.15 43.72 -22.32
C ARG A 609 -51.30 44.71 -22.47
N GLU A 610 -51.38 45.75 -21.64
CA GLU A 610 -52.39 46.79 -21.76
C GLU A 610 -52.21 47.61 -23.03
N ALA A 611 -50.99 48.04 -23.34
CA ALA A 611 -50.67 48.75 -24.59
C ALA A 611 -51.05 47.91 -25.81
N ARG A 612 -50.77 46.60 -25.79
CA ARG A 612 -51.15 45.67 -26.86
C ARG A 612 -52.66 45.49 -26.96
N ARG A 613 -53.40 45.45 -25.84
CA ARG A 613 -54.88 45.43 -25.87
C ARG A 613 -55.47 46.72 -26.42
N ALA A 614 -54.89 47.87 -26.04
CA ALA A 614 -55.33 49.18 -26.50
C ALA A 614 -55.12 49.35 -28.01
N LEU A 615 -53.96 48.93 -28.52
CA LEU A 615 -53.64 49.00 -29.95
C LEU A 615 -54.39 47.93 -30.75
N GLY A 616 -54.61 46.72 -30.22
CA GLY A 616 -55.44 45.70 -30.84
C GLY A 616 -55.12 45.41 -32.31
N LYS A 617 -56.03 45.78 -33.23
CA LYS A 617 -55.85 45.62 -34.69
C LYS A 617 -54.88 46.64 -35.28
N ASP A 618 -54.65 47.73 -34.58
CA ASP A 618 -53.82 48.85 -35.03
C ASP A 618 -52.33 48.64 -34.74
N ILE A 619 -51.95 47.53 -34.08
CA ILE A 619 -50.56 47.12 -33.86
C ILE A 619 -49.77 47.08 -35.18
N ALA A 620 -50.43 46.67 -36.28
CA ALA A 620 -49.82 46.61 -37.60
C ALA A 620 -49.41 47.98 -38.18
N TYR A 621 -49.86 49.09 -37.56
CA TYR A 621 -49.55 50.45 -37.98
C TYR A 621 -48.52 51.15 -37.09
N VAL A 622 -48.00 50.50 -36.03
CA VAL A 622 -47.06 51.11 -35.07
C VAL A 622 -45.78 51.63 -35.76
N GLU A 623 -45.33 50.97 -36.83
CA GLU A 623 -44.17 51.40 -37.63
C GLU A 623 -44.55 52.05 -38.97
N LYS A 624 -45.84 52.23 -39.26
CA LYS A 624 -46.29 52.79 -40.55
C LYS A 624 -46.54 54.28 -40.43
N GLN A 625 -46.02 55.06 -41.38
CA GLN A 625 -46.38 56.47 -41.51
C GLN A 625 -47.77 56.60 -42.13
N ILE A 626 -48.76 56.94 -41.30
CA ILE A 626 -50.13 57.21 -41.75
C ILE A 626 -50.15 58.63 -42.36
N PRO A 627 -50.71 58.81 -43.58
CA PRO A 627 -50.81 60.14 -44.19
C PRO A 627 -51.61 61.11 -43.31
N ALA A 628 -51.15 62.35 -43.21
CA ALA A 628 -51.89 63.40 -42.50
C ALA A 628 -53.27 63.60 -43.14
N SER A 629 -54.31 63.72 -42.32
CA SER A 629 -55.70 63.90 -42.76
C SER A 629 -55.91 65.13 -43.67
N GLN A 630 -55.00 66.10 -43.62
CA GLN A 630 -54.98 67.30 -44.48
C GLN A 630 -54.56 67.00 -45.93
N ASN A 631 -53.86 65.88 -46.17
CA ASN A 631 -53.45 65.43 -47.49
C ASN A 631 -54.51 64.53 -48.16
N MET A 632 -55.62 64.25 -47.47
CA MET A 632 -56.74 63.52 -48.04
C MET A 632 -57.59 64.51 -48.85
N PRO A 633 -58.02 64.15 -50.08
CA PRO A 633 -58.91 64.98 -50.87
C PRO A 633 -60.20 65.26 -50.09
N ASP A 634 -60.71 66.48 -50.20
CA ASP A 634 -61.94 66.84 -49.50
C ASP A 634 -63.14 66.06 -50.05
N SER A 635 -64.25 66.03 -49.32
CA SER A 635 -65.45 65.30 -49.74
C SER A 635 -65.99 65.75 -51.11
N ALA A 636 -65.78 67.01 -51.51
CA ALA A 636 -66.23 67.51 -52.81
C ALA A 636 -65.31 67.01 -53.94
N GLN A 637 -64.00 66.94 -53.72
CA GLN A 637 -63.03 66.33 -54.62
C GLN A 637 -63.27 64.83 -54.77
N ILE A 638 -63.59 64.12 -53.67
CA ILE A 638 -63.93 62.70 -53.73
C ILE A 638 -65.21 62.49 -54.55
N VAL A 639 -66.24 63.32 -54.35
CA VAL A 639 -67.48 63.26 -55.15
C VAL A 639 -67.19 63.57 -56.62
N ALA A 640 -66.38 64.58 -56.92
CA ALA A 640 -66.00 64.90 -58.29
C ALA A 640 -65.24 63.75 -58.96
N ILE A 641 -64.25 63.16 -58.28
CA ILE A 641 -63.50 62.00 -58.78
C ILE A 641 -64.41 60.77 -58.93
N HIS A 642 -65.33 60.57 -57.99
CA HIS A 642 -66.31 59.49 -58.07
C HIS A 642 -67.25 59.69 -59.26
N ASP A 643 -67.78 60.89 -59.47
CA ASP A 643 -68.66 61.20 -60.60
C ASP A 643 -67.92 61.10 -61.94
N ASP A 644 -66.66 61.52 -62.01
CA ASP A 644 -65.77 61.32 -63.15
C ASP A 644 -65.52 59.83 -63.41
N LEU A 645 -65.31 59.02 -62.37
CA LEU A 645 -65.14 57.57 -62.49
C LEU A 645 -66.44 56.87 -62.89
N VAL A 646 -67.59 57.30 -62.36
CA VAL A 646 -68.90 56.76 -62.72
C VAL A 646 -69.26 57.13 -64.15
N THR A 647 -68.98 58.36 -64.59
CA THR A 647 -69.17 58.77 -65.98
C THR A 647 -68.22 58.02 -66.90
N SER A 648 -66.94 57.86 -66.52
CA SER A 648 -65.97 57.02 -67.25
C SER A 648 -66.42 55.56 -67.33
N SER A 649 -66.91 54.98 -66.23
CA SER A 649 -67.44 53.61 -66.19
C SER A 649 -68.68 53.46 -67.07
N LYS A 650 -69.62 54.42 -67.01
CA LYS A 650 -70.80 54.45 -67.90
C LYS A 650 -70.40 54.61 -69.36
N LEU A 651 -69.40 55.42 -69.67
CA LEU A 651 -68.85 55.57 -71.01
C LEU A 651 -68.17 54.27 -71.49
N ALA A 652 -67.51 53.54 -70.60
CA ALA A 652 -66.88 52.24 -70.88
C ALA A 652 -67.92 51.12 -71.11
N GLU A 653 -68.99 51.07 -70.30
CA GLU A 653 -70.13 50.15 -70.50
C GLU A 653 -70.87 50.48 -71.81
N ASN A 654 -71.18 51.76 -72.06
CA ASN A 654 -71.82 52.19 -73.32
C ASN A 654 -70.92 51.98 -74.55
N ALA A 655 -69.60 51.91 -74.39
CA ALA A 655 -68.66 51.55 -75.46
C ALA A 655 -68.62 50.04 -75.75
N GLN A 656 -69.00 49.18 -74.80
CA GLN A 656 -69.16 47.73 -75.02
C GLN A 656 -70.45 47.40 -75.78
N ASP A 657 -71.52 48.19 -75.61
CA ASP A 657 -72.83 48.00 -76.25
C ASP A 657 -72.92 48.52 -77.72
N GLN A 658 -71.78 48.59 -78.42
CA GLN A 658 -71.66 48.79 -79.88
C GLN A 658 -72.31 50.04 -80.51
N ASN A 659 -72.61 51.12 -79.77
CA ASN A 659 -73.17 52.35 -80.38
C ASN A 659 -72.30 53.60 -80.29
N ILE A 660 -71.03 53.48 -79.86
CA ILE A 660 -70.04 54.56 -79.95
C ILE A 660 -68.71 53.96 -80.44
N ALA A 661 -68.25 54.39 -81.61
CA ALA A 661 -66.94 53.97 -82.13
C ALA A 661 -65.82 54.47 -81.21
N PRO A 662 -64.88 53.62 -80.76
CA PRO A 662 -63.80 54.05 -79.87
C PRO A 662 -62.91 55.07 -80.57
N LEU A 663 -62.61 56.19 -79.90
CA LEU A 663 -61.64 57.16 -80.39
C LEU A 663 -60.26 56.48 -80.52
N ALA A 664 -59.77 56.38 -81.74
CA ALA A 664 -58.48 55.76 -82.10
C ALA A 664 -57.23 56.53 -81.61
N VAL A 665 -57.35 57.35 -80.56
CA VAL A 665 -56.23 58.08 -79.94
C VAL A 665 -55.61 57.28 -78.79
N SER A 666 -56.33 56.29 -78.23
CA SER A 666 -55.92 55.53 -77.04
C SER A 666 -54.96 54.36 -77.32
N VAL A 667 -54.61 54.10 -78.58
CA VAL A 667 -53.66 53.04 -78.94
C VAL A 667 -52.27 53.65 -79.20
N PRO A 668 -51.19 53.18 -78.56
CA PRO A 668 -49.84 53.66 -78.86
C PRO A 668 -49.53 53.44 -80.36
N LYS A 669 -48.91 54.44 -81.00
CA LYS A 669 -48.64 54.51 -82.46
C LYS A 669 -49.85 54.73 -83.36
N SER A 670 -50.97 55.22 -82.83
CA SER A 670 -52.18 55.60 -83.59
C SER A 670 -51.89 56.54 -84.77
N VAL A 671 -50.97 57.50 -84.61
CA VAL A 671 -50.57 58.44 -85.66
C VAL A 671 -49.71 57.77 -86.75
N GLU A 672 -48.85 56.81 -86.40
CA GLU A 672 -48.06 56.04 -87.37
C GLU A 672 -48.96 55.14 -88.23
N ARG A 673 -49.93 54.44 -87.60
CA ARG A 673 -50.93 53.64 -88.32
C ARG A 673 -51.80 54.47 -89.26
N ALA A 674 -52.19 55.69 -88.84
CA ALA A 674 -52.95 56.60 -89.69
C ALA A 674 -52.17 57.03 -90.94
N ASN A 675 -50.84 57.19 -90.83
CA ASN A 675 -49.96 57.54 -91.95
C ASN A 675 -49.68 56.36 -92.89
N GLU A 676 -49.84 55.11 -92.43
CA GLU A 676 -49.66 53.89 -93.25
C GLU A 676 -50.92 53.49 -94.04
N LEU A 677 -52.11 53.93 -93.61
CA LEU A 677 -53.41 53.64 -94.25
C LEU A 677 -53.65 54.19 -95.67
N PRO A 678 -53.02 55.28 -96.16
CA PRO A 678 -53.32 55.84 -97.48
C PRO A 678 -53.01 54.91 -98.65
N GLU A 679 -51.92 54.14 -98.59
CA GLU A 679 -51.53 53.23 -99.67
C GLU A 679 -52.46 52.02 -99.81
N PRO A 680 -52.78 51.27 -98.73
CA PRO A 680 -53.78 50.21 -98.77
C PRO A 680 -55.14 50.71 -99.25
N LEU A 681 -55.58 51.89 -98.79
CA LEU A 681 -56.86 52.47 -99.20
C LEU A 681 -56.87 52.85 -100.69
N LYS A 682 -55.77 53.34 -101.26
CA LYS A 682 -55.65 53.57 -102.71
C LYS A 682 -55.71 52.27 -103.50
N VAL A 683 -55.05 51.21 -103.03
CA VAL A 683 -55.11 49.88 -103.67
C VAL A 683 -56.54 49.34 -103.66
N MET A 684 -57.23 49.49 -102.52
CA MET A 684 -58.62 49.07 -102.36
C MET A 684 -59.58 49.91 -103.23
N LEU A 685 -59.37 51.22 -103.35
CA LEU A 685 -60.11 52.10 -104.27
C LEU A 685 -59.89 51.72 -105.74
N ALA A 686 -58.66 51.33 -106.11
CA ALA A 686 -58.36 50.84 -107.45
C ALA A 686 -59.01 49.48 -107.74
N LEU A 687 -59.07 48.59 -106.75
CA LEU A 687 -59.79 47.32 -106.83
C LEU A 687 -61.30 47.53 -106.98
N LEU A 688 -61.91 48.37 -106.14
CA LEU A 688 -63.33 48.72 -106.23
C LEU A 688 -63.68 49.32 -107.60
N LYS A 689 -62.85 50.22 -108.14
CA LYS A 689 -63.03 50.75 -109.51
C LYS A 689 -62.95 49.67 -110.59
N LYS A 690 -62.09 48.66 -110.43
CA LYS A 690 -62.04 47.51 -111.35
C LYS A 690 -63.26 46.61 -111.20
N MET A 691 -63.75 46.43 -109.99
CA MET A 691 -64.94 45.60 -109.73
C MET A 691 -66.23 46.26 -110.22
N ASP A 692 -66.31 47.60 -110.19
CA ASP A 692 -67.39 48.38 -110.80
C ASP A 692 -67.39 48.35 -112.34
N SER A 693 -66.28 47.96 -112.98
CA SER A 693 -66.20 47.90 -114.45
C SER A 693 -66.92 46.70 -115.08
N ALA A 694 -67.33 45.72 -114.27
CA ALA A 694 -68.08 44.56 -114.72
C ALA A 694 -69.20 44.21 -113.73
N ASP A 695 -70.46 44.31 -114.18
CA ASP A 695 -71.65 44.17 -113.31
C ASP A 695 -71.70 42.83 -112.56
N TRP A 696 -71.16 41.76 -113.12
CA TRP A 696 -71.13 40.45 -112.47
C TRP A 696 -70.20 40.41 -111.23
N LEU A 697 -69.06 41.12 -111.26
CA LEU A 697 -68.16 41.22 -110.10
C LEU A 697 -68.76 42.07 -109.00
N ARG A 698 -69.48 43.13 -109.37
CA ARG A 698 -70.18 44.01 -108.43
C ARG A 698 -71.30 43.27 -107.68
N ASN A 699 -72.07 42.45 -108.39
CA ASN A 699 -73.13 41.64 -107.77
C ASN A 699 -72.55 40.59 -106.81
N ILE A 700 -71.45 39.94 -107.18
CA ILE A 700 -70.78 38.97 -106.30
C ILE A 700 -70.21 39.68 -105.05
N PHE A 701 -69.61 40.86 -105.23
CA PHE A 701 -69.09 41.64 -104.10
C PHE A 701 -70.19 42.08 -103.14
N ASN A 702 -71.33 42.55 -103.65
CA ASN A 702 -72.48 42.92 -102.82
C ASN A 702 -73.07 41.69 -102.11
N ALA A 703 -73.17 40.55 -102.80
CA ALA A 703 -73.63 39.31 -102.18
C ALA A 703 -72.70 38.80 -101.07
N TRP A 704 -71.38 38.98 -101.23
CA TRP A 704 -70.42 38.71 -100.17
C TRP A 704 -70.53 39.73 -99.02
N LEU A 705 -70.74 41.01 -99.31
CA LEU A 705 -70.89 42.05 -98.28
C LEU A 705 -72.13 41.82 -97.39
N ASP A 706 -73.22 41.35 -97.98
CA ASP A 706 -74.48 41.07 -97.28
C ASP A 706 -74.41 39.77 -96.45
N ASN A 707 -73.54 38.82 -96.78
CA ASN A 707 -73.35 37.60 -96.00
C ASN A 707 -71.91 37.05 -96.07
N PRO A 708 -70.97 37.64 -95.30
CA PRO A 708 -69.53 37.38 -95.45
C PRO A 708 -69.08 35.96 -95.08
N ASP A 709 -69.81 35.32 -94.15
CA ASP A 709 -69.48 33.99 -93.59
C ASP A 709 -70.40 32.88 -94.13
N GLY A 710 -71.16 33.16 -95.19
CA GLY A 710 -72.00 32.16 -95.85
C GLY A 710 -71.14 31.06 -96.52
N PRO A 711 -71.30 29.78 -96.16
CA PRO A 711 -70.50 28.71 -96.76
C PRO A 711 -70.69 28.60 -98.29
N GLU A 712 -71.87 28.98 -98.80
CA GLU A 712 -72.19 28.96 -100.23
C GLU A 712 -71.44 30.04 -101.04
N THR A 713 -71.23 31.23 -100.48
CA THR A 713 -70.52 32.32 -101.18
C THR A 713 -69.02 32.08 -101.23
N ILE A 714 -68.45 31.50 -100.16
CA ILE A 714 -67.02 31.12 -100.11
C ILE A 714 -66.74 29.95 -101.07
N GLN A 715 -67.60 28.93 -101.11
CA GLN A 715 -67.46 27.81 -102.06
C GLN A 715 -67.51 28.28 -103.52
N LEU A 716 -68.44 29.18 -103.85
CA LEU A 716 -68.52 29.77 -105.19
C LEU A 716 -67.22 30.50 -105.57
N PHE A 717 -66.62 31.26 -104.65
CA PHE A 717 -65.35 31.94 -104.90
C PHE A 717 -64.16 30.98 -105.04
N GLU A 718 -64.08 29.92 -104.24
CA GLU A 718 -63.03 28.91 -104.34
C GLU A 718 -63.10 28.13 -105.67
N GLU A 719 -64.30 27.75 -106.11
CA GLU A 719 -64.49 27.11 -107.43
C GLU A 719 -64.15 28.07 -108.59
N LEU A 720 -64.51 29.36 -108.46
CA LEU A 720 -64.20 30.38 -109.48
C LEU A 720 -62.70 30.69 -109.53
N LEU A 721 -62.00 30.70 -108.40
CA LEU A 721 -60.53 30.84 -108.33
C LEU A 721 -59.80 29.67 -108.98
N LEU A 722 -60.23 28.44 -108.71
CA LEU A 722 -59.66 27.24 -109.32
C LEU A 722 -59.84 27.22 -110.84
N SER A 723 -61.02 27.62 -111.32
CA SER A 723 -61.31 27.70 -112.75
C SER A 723 -60.62 28.89 -113.45
N LEU A 724 -60.45 30.02 -112.75
CA LEU A 724 -59.66 31.15 -113.25
C LEU A 724 -58.18 30.81 -113.39
N ASP A 725 -57.60 30.05 -112.46
CA ASP A 725 -56.18 29.68 -112.53
C ASP A 725 -55.91 28.70 -113.70
N ASP A 726 -56.85 27.77 -113.98
CA ASP A 726 -56.81 26.94 -115.18
C ASP A 726 -56.97 27.78 -116.47
N LEU A 727 -57.88 28.76 -116.49
CA LEU A 727 -58.05 29.67 -117.62
C LEU A 727 -56.84 30.57 -117.87
N VAL A 728 -56.18 31.06 -116.81
CA VAL A 728 -54.95 31.86 -116.90
C VAL A 728 -53.79 31.00 -117.41
N LYS A 729 -53.65 29.76 -116.94
CA LYS A 729 -52.67 28.80 -117.48
C LYS A 729 -52.92 28.47 -118.95
N ARG A 730 -54.17 28.22 -119.34
CA ARG A 730 -54.56 28.00 -120.75
C ARG A 730 -54.35 29.24 -121.62
N ARG A 731 -54.61 30.44 -121.10
CA ARG A 731 -54.31 31.70 -121.79
C ARG A 731 -52.80 31.93 -121.93
N GLN A 732 -52.00 31.66 -120.90
CA GLN A 732 -50.54 31.73 -120.99
C GLN A 732 -49.99 30.73 -122.00
N PHE A 733 -50.57 29.53 -122.09
CA PHE A 733 -50.27 28.55 -123.12
C PHE A 733 -50.66 29.08 -124.52
N PHE A 734 -51.87 29.60 -124.68
CA PHE A 734 -52.38 30.16 -125.93
C PHE A 734 -51.57 31.37 -126.43
N VAL A 735 -51.19 32.28 -125.52
CA VAL A 735 -50.35 33.47 -125.82
C VAL A 735 -48.91 33.06 -126.14
N LYS A 736 -48.37 32.00 -125.52
CA LYS A 736 -47.08 31.43 -125.93
C LYS A 736 -47.12 30.86 -127.36
N THR A 737 -48.19 30.17 -127.74
CA THR A 737 -48.37 29.60 -129.10
C THR A 737 -48.77 30.62 -130.18
N LEU A 738 -48.99 31.89 -129.84
CA LEU A 738 -49.28 32.97 -130.80
C LEU A 738 -48.08 33.88 -131.07
N ILE A 739 -46.99 33.72 -130.31
CA ILE A 739 -45.73 34.45 -130.45
C ILE A 739 -44.62 33.55 -131.04
N GLU A 740 -44.88 32.24 -131.17
CA GLU A 740 -44.25 31.34 -132.15
C GLU A 740 -45.18 31.21 -133.38
#